data_AF-A0A5C5SBE7-F1
#
_entry.id   AF-A0A5C5SBE7-F1
#
_cell.length_a   1.000
_cell.length_b   1.000
_cell.length_c   1.000
_cell.angle_alpha   90.00
_cell.angle_beta   90.00
_cell.angle_gamma   90.00
#
_symmetry.space_group_name_H-M   'P 1'
#
loop_
_entity.id
_entity.type
_entity.pdbx_description
1 polymer ?
#
loop_
_entity_poly.entity_id
_entity_poly.type
_entity_poly.pdbx_seq_one_letter_code
_entity_poly.pdbx_strand_id
1 'polypeptide(L)'
;MARYLIGYSENAWNFDEAYAVCNDGDILEFEKNFTFEIPVNQQRNINKSIHLLGHNTTVVDNTTYFHSAFIGKLRIANGAKVTISNLLMSSNADKENLIITEQSELTLNCCHIENNHCHIVISSNQNSQLIVDHSWINASNNVPLVKAVNSVWSIKSTNLGAIIVSNDSNITLRECLVDLSIDNNNMIQSNNSSLHLEQVTLRNQQSNHDYPALWARRSEISLVNCLLEQGKHPESISLESCCLTVENTKATSLTVYKSIVSLTNTIIEVGIYCNHSLIRGFGTCQFLGKNEECFDIFSENSSSVILESIELNRSYIPNIQTHNYSLTKISNVTFPNGNLADLHFQTDESSDFIKSKLNSQSLTQNTTRPQLNARQQLQNLVGLSHVKKEVDKMFRLIDFNNKRVKKGLVPQKQALHAIFMGNSGTGKTTVARLLGEMLFEIGALAGDDFIFLEATESDFVSSELSNTIIKTTNLLEQATGGILFIDKAYTLIKKKHEFYYGQEAFNTILKYMQDHYDEIMIIFSDHTKEMQQLLKSNPDLKARISNIFDFEDYSPEEIIQIGHNHLIQEQYVLEDSDYYDKHVASAYQFTPNHNNSHWIHNFNEQLLKTMANRSYNENSTDVATIKNIDIDKVIHQYLSGINPDEDAWTKLNQLIGISTVKHQIKTFIDLTELNKKRFEQGQANTDFSLHSLYLGNPGTGKTTVARLVGKILYQKGIIKQQRFIEVSRSDLVGRYIGETSIKTRKVLENALGGVLFIDEAYTLYKDHGNDFGREAIDEILKFMEDHRRDIVIIFAGYSKEMTKFLQINPGLASRIPNTFNFEDYTAQEISQIGLLGIKEQGYIIDENHYSQIIQKAYQESNDQSNGRWIRNMNEQLIRLMSSRIAQTNSNDLNTITAEDLKQLLKG
;
A
#
# COMPACT_ATOMS: atom_id res chain seq x y z
N MET A 1 52.34 -11.15 -1.99
CA MET A 1 52.32 -9.70 -1.77
C MET A 1 53.75 -9.19 -1.86
N ALA A 2 54.17 -8.89 -3.09
CA ALA A 2 55.35 -8.09 -3.35
C ALA A 2 55.07 -6.63 -2.97
N ARG A 3 56.13 -5.87 -2.72
CA ARG A 3 56.08 -4.46 -2.34
C ARG A 3 57.01 -3.68 -3.26
N TYR A 4 56.47 -2.67 -3.92
CA TYR A 4 57.17 -1.82 -4.86
C TYR A 4 57.25 -0.42 -4.28
N LEU A 5 58.46 0.05 -4.01
CA LEU A 5 58.70 1.42 -3.54
C LEU A 5 58.61 2.38 -4.73
N ILE A 6 57.76 3.40 -4.66
CA ILE A 6 57.50 4.39 -5.70
C ILE A 6 58.02 5.74 -5.24
N GLY A 7 58.87 6.38 -6.05
CA GLY A 7 59.51 7.63 -5.65
C GLY A 7 60.60 8.09 -6.59
N TYR A 8 61.53 8.89 -6.07
CA TYR A 8 62.63 9.48 -6.85
C TYR A 8 64.00 8.86 -6.53
N SER A 9 64.11 7.99 -5.51
CA SER A 9 65.39 7.36 -5.19
C SER A 9 65.85 6.38 -6.28
N GLU A 10 67.15 6.10 -6.32
CA GLU A 10 67.75 5.20 -7.32
C GLU A 10 67.16 3.77 -7.31
N ASN A 11 66.55 3.36 -6.19
CA ASN A 11 65.94 2.04 -6.02
C ASN A 11 64.40 2.07 -6.10
N ALA A 12 63.81 3.23 -6.38
CA ALA A 12 62.37 3.39 -6.50
C ALA A 12 61.89 3.18 -7.94
N TRP A 13 60.66 2.70 -8.06
CA TRP A 13 59.98 2.48 -9.33
C TRP A 13 59.21 3.73 -9.76
N ASN A 14 59.07 3.92 -11.07
CA ASN A 14 58.00 4.75 -11.60
C ASN A 14 56.63 4.06 -11.32
N PHE A 15 55.59 4.84 -10.99
CA PHE A 15 54.27 4.29 -10.68
C PHE A 15 53.71 3.40 -11.80
N ASP A 16 53.81 3.84 -13.06
CA ASP A 16 53.24 3.10 -14.19
C ASP A 16 54.01 1.81 -14.47
N GLU A 17 55.32 1.82 -14.28
CA GLU A 17 56.17 0.64 -14.40
C GLU A 17 55.87 -0.37 -13.29
N ALA A 18 55.77 0.08 -12.03
CA ALA A 18 55.40 -0.75 -10.90
C ALA A 18 53.99 -1.33 -11.09
N TYR A 19 53.03 -0.51 -11.50
CA TYR A 19 51.66 -0.94 -11.76
C TYR A 19 51.57 -1.97 -12.91
N ALA A 20 52.37 -1.82 -13.95
CA ALA A 20 52.42 -2.77 -15.06
C ALA A 20 52.85 -4.16 -14.58
N VAL A 21 53.85 -4.25 -13.70
CA VAL A 21 54.42 -5.54 -13.25
C VAL A 21 53.77 -6.12 -11.98
N CYS A 22 53.06 -5.31 -11.19
CA CYS A 22 52.42 -5.79 -9.97
C CYS A 22 51.27 -6.77 -10.26
N ASN A 23 51.00 -7.68 -9.33
CA ASN A 23 49.88 -8.61 -9.37
C ASN A 23 48.80 -8.23 -8.35
N ASP A 24 47.65 -8.89 -8.45
CA ASP A 24 46.61 -8.76 -7.43
C ASP A 24 47.14 -9.13 -6.04
N GLY A 25 46.86 -8.29 -5.06
CA GLY A 25 47.31 -8.38 -3.69
C GLY A 25 48.69 -7.79 -3.40
N ASP A 26 49.33 -7.09 -4.35
CA ASP A 26 50.62 -6.42 -4.12
C ASP A 26 50.48 -4.99 -3.58
N ILE A 27 51.57 -4.47 -2.99
CA ILE A 27 51.65 -3.11 -2.41
C ILE A 27 52.48 -2.21 -3.30
N LEU A 28 51.93 -1.03 -3.60
CA LEU A 28 52.61 0.12 -4.18
C LEU A 28 52.83 1.16 -3.07
N GLU A 29 54.03 1.17 -2.48
CA GLU A 29 54.39 2.03 -1.34
C GLU A 29 55.06 3.31 -1.84
N PHE A 30 54.53 4.47 -1.48
CA PHE A 30 55.04 5.78 -1.85
C PHE A 30 56.15 6.17 -0.90
N GLU A 31 57.29 6.62 -1.41
CA GLU A 31 58.36 7.18 -0.58
C GLU A 31 57.84 8.33 0.30
N LYS A 32 58.47 8.50 1.46
CA LYS A 32 58.20 9.64 2.32
C LYS A 32 58.57 10.94 1.59
N ASN A 33 57.70 11.94 1.64
CA ASN A 33 57.79 13.22 0.93
C ASN A 33 57.64 13.12 -0.60
N PHE A 34 57.15 11.98 -1.11
CA PHE A 34 56.86 11.82 -2.53
C PHE A 34 55.41 12.19 -2.86
N THR A 35 55.25 12.95 -3.95
CA THR A 35 53.96 13.30 -4.54
C THR A 35 53.88 12.72 -5.94
N PHE A 36 52.90 11.85 -6.17
CA PHE A 36 52.56 11.40 -7.52
C PHE A 36 51.49 12.31 -8.10
N GLU A 37 51.72 12.84 -9.29
CA GLU A 37 50.75 13.71 -9.97
C GLU A 37 50.40 13.20 -11.36
N ILE A 38 49.10 13.06 -11.62
CA ILE A 38 48.54 12.74 -12.94
C ILE A 38 48.27 14.05 -13.69
N PRO A 39 48.62 14.18 -14.98
CA PRO A 39 48.27 15.38 -15.74
C PRO A 39 46.75 15.66 -15.74
N VAL A 40 46.36 16.94 -15.65
CA VAL A 40 44.95 17.43 -15.53
C VAL A 40 43.95 16.78 -16.50
N ASN A 41 44.38 16.44 -17.72
CA ASN A 41 43.52 15.85 -18.77
C ASN A 41 43.58 14.31 -18.83
N GLN A 42 44.19 13.66 -17.85
CA GLN A 42 44.33 12.21 -17.78
C GLN A 42 43.63 11.65 -16.54
N GLN A 43 43.33 10.36 -16.61
CA GLN A 43 42.89 9.58 -15.46
C GLN A 43 43.69 8.27 -15.43
N ARG A 44 43.94 7.74 -14.23
CA ARG A 44 44.52 6.41 -14.07
C ARG A 44 43.41 5.41 -13.78
N ASN A 45 43.34 4.36 -14.61
CA ASN A 45 42.40 3.26 -14.45
C ASN A 45 43.09 2.11 -13.72
N ILE A 46 42.60 1.76 -12.53
CA ILE A 46 43.04 0.63 -11.74
C ILE A 46 42.06 -0.51 -11.91
N ASN A 47 42.55 -1.60 -12.50
CA ASN A 47 41.80 -2.82 -12.80
C ASN A 47 42.40 -4.05 -12.09
N LYS A 48 43.40 -3.84 -11.22
CA LYS A 48 44.04 -4.85 -10.39
C LYS A 48 43.71 -4.58 -8.93
N SER A 49 43.56 -5.63 -8.12
CA SER A 49 43.33 -5.48 -6.70
C SER A 49 44.64 -5.20 -5.98
N ILE A 50 44.89 -3.97 -5.53
CA ILE A 50 46.21 -3.54 -5.03
C ILE A 50 46.09 -2.65 -3.79
N HIS A 51 47.20 -2.48 -3.07
CA HIS A 51 47.31 -1.55 -1.94
C HIS A 51 48.22 -0.37 -2.29
N LEU A 52 47.67 0.84 -2.34
CA LEU A 52 48.45 2.09 -2.38
C LEU A 52 48.76 2.54 -0.95
N LEU A 53 50.03 2.57 -0.57
CA LEU A 53 50.46 2.86 0.79
C LEU A 53 51.32 4.12 0.82
N GLY A 54 50.94 5.11 1.63
CA GLY A 54 51.76 6.29 1.92
C GLY A 54 52.28 6.31 3.34
N HIS A 55 52.76 7.49 3.76
CA HIS A 55 53.27 7.72 5.11
C HIS A 55 52.57 8.90 5.77
N ASN A 56 52.27 8.75 7.06
CA ASN A 56 51.80 9.84 7.90
C ASN A 56 52.54 9.86 9.25
N THR A 57 52.31 10.89 10.05
CA THR A 57 52.77 10.98 11.43
C THR A 57 51.71 11.68 12.25
N THR A 58 51.30 11.06 13.35
CA THR A 58 50.36 11.64 14.30
C THR A 58 51.13 12.24 15.47
N VAL A 59 50.85 13.50 15.80
CA VAL A 59 51.49 14.24 16.90
C VAL A 59 50.60 14.17 18.16
N VAL A 60 51.13 14.56 19.32
CA VAL A 60 50.49 14.48 20.65
C VAL A 60 49.07 15.07 20.69
N ASP A 61 48.77 16.08 19.85
CA ASP A 61 47.45 16.71 19.77
C ASP A 61 46.47 15.98 18.81
N ASN A 62 46.75 14.72 18.45
CA ASN A 62 46.01 13.90 17.46
C ASN A 62 45.97 14.46 16.02
N THR A 63 46.70 15.52 15.72
CA THR A 63 46.88 16.01 14.35
C THR A 63 47.72 15.03 13.53
N THR A 64 47.19 14.57 12.40
CA THR A 64 47.88 13.66 11.48
C THR A 64 48.44 14.44 10.29
N TYR A 65 49.76 14.36 10.11
CA TYR A 65 50.47 14.96 8.98
C TYR A 65 50.78 13.89 7.94
N PHE A 66 50.36 14.11 6.70
CA PHE A 66 50.61 13.23 5.57
C PHE A 66 51.92 13.64 4.88
N HIS A 67 52.79 12.65 4.66
CA HIS A 67 54.09 12.86 4.01
C HIS A 67 54.11 12.37 2.56
N SER A 68 53.08 11.67 2.10
CA SER A 68 53.00 11.21 0.71
C SER A 68 51.65 11.62 0.12
N ALA A 69 51.65 11.99 -1.16
CA ALA A 69 50.45 12.50 -1.82
C ALA A 69 50.21 11.89 -3.20
N PHE A 70 48.94 11.82 -3.58
CA PHE A 70 48.47 11.45 -4.91
C PHE A 70 47.54 12.55 -5.41
N ILE A 71 47.93 13.17 -6.52
CA ILE A 71 47.23 14.31 -7.11
C ILE A 71 46.68 13.91 -8.48
N GLY A 72 45.37 14.01 -8.66
CA GLY A 72 44.67 13.78 -9.92
C GLY A 72 43.71 12.61 -9.87
N LYS A 73 43.15 12.27 -11.04
CA LYS A 73 41.95 11.42 -11.14
C LYS A 73 42.24 9.92 -11.14
N LEU A 74 41.60 9.18 -10.24
CA LEU A 74 41.71 7.73 -10.10
C LEU A 74 40.36 7.05 -10.35
N ARG A 75 40.31 6.12 -11.31
CA ARG A 75 39.14 5.28 -11.60
C ARG A 75 39.44 3.83 -11.27
N ILE A 76 38.60 3.20 -10.47
CA ILE A 76 38.70 1.78 -10.08
C ILE A 76 37.55 1.03 -10.74
N ALA A 77 37.87 -0.01 -11.48
CA ALA A 77 36.95 -0.66 -12.42
C ALA A 77 37.24 -2.17 -12.59
N ASN A 78 36.39 -2.86 -13.35
CA ASN A 78 36.48 -4.29 -13.62
C ASN A 78 36.55 -5.19 -12.36
N GLY A 79 35.79 -4.87 -11.32
CA GLY A 79 35.73 -5.65 -10.08
C GLY A 79 36.99 -5.58 -9.21
N ALA A 80 37.89 -4.62 -9.46
CA ALA A 80 39.12 -4.47 -8.70
C ALA A 80 38.83 -4.05 -7.25
N LYS A 81 39.61 -4.59 -6.30
CA LYS A 81 39.57 -4.22 -4.88
C LYS A 81 40.82 -3.44 -4.50
N VAL A 82 40.68 -2.14 -4.34
CA VAL A 82 41.82 -1.24 -4.07
C VAL A 82 41.76 -0.73 -2.65
N THR A 83 42.87 -0.86 -1.93
CA THR A 83 43.06 -0.21 -0.62
C THR A 83 44.00 0.97 -0.78
N ILE A 84 43.68 2.10 -0.17
CA ILE A 84 44.55 3.28 -0.07
C ILE A 84 44.75 3.56 1.42
N SER A 85 45.99 3.75 1.86
CA SER A 85 46.27 4.04 3.27
C SER A 85 47.32 5.11 3.46
N ASN A 86 47.13 5.96 4.47
CA ASN A 86 48.11 6.98 4.90
C ASN A 86 48.53 7.95 3.78
N LEU A 87 47.61 8.28 2.88
CA LEU A 87 47.85 9.16 1.73
C LEU A 87 47.00 10.42 1.77
N LEU A 88 47.62 11.54 1.39
CA LEU A 88 46.91 12.75 0.99
C LEU A 88 46.47 12.60 -0.47
N MET A 89 45.18 12.75 -0.73
CA MET A 89 44.60 12.66 -2.06
C MET A 89 44.05 14.04 -2.42
N SER A 90 44.37 14.56 -3.60
CA SER A 90 43.77 15.80 -4.08
C SER A 90 43.50 15.77 -5.58
N SER A 91 42.62 16.66 -6.03
CA SER A 91 42.34 16.82 -7.46
C SER A 91 43.02 18.05 -8.04
N ASN A 92 43.46 17.92 -9.29
CA ASN A 92 44.02 18.99 -10.12
C ASN A 92 43.15 19.33 -11.34
N ALA A 93 41.90 18.84 -11.41
CA ALA A 93 40.96 19.12 -12.50
C ALA A 93 39.55 19.44 -11.95
N ASP A 94 38.67 20.06 -12.77
CA ASP A 94 37.31 20.44 -12.36
C ASP A 94 36.31 19.26 -12.23
N LYS A 95 36.75 18.01 -12.37
CA LYS A 95 35.90 16.80 -12.42
C LYS A 95 36.34 15.74 -11.39
N GLU A 96 35.42 14.82 -11.07
CA GLU A 96 35.54 13.69 -10.12
C GLU A 96 36.98 13.22 -9.82
N ASN A 97 37.36 13.19 -8.54
CA ASN A 97 38.69 12.73 -8.08
C ASN A 97 38.76 11.18 -8.05
N LEU A 98 37.91 10.55 -7.24
CA LEU A 98 37.84 9.10 -7.07
C LEU A 98 36.56 8.54 -7.70
N ILE A 99 36.69 7.61 -8.65
CA ILE A 99 35.56 6.95 -9.30
C ILE A 99 35.62 5.45 -9.05
N ILE A 100 34.52 4.87 -8.57
CA ILE A 100 34.38 3.44 -8.32
C ILE A 100 33.21 2.94 -9.18
N THR A 101 33.46 1.96 -10.03
CA THR A 101 32.49 1.51 -11.03
C THR A 101 32.68 0.03 -11.35
N GLU A 102 31.75 -0.55 -12.11
CA GLU A 102 31.85 -1.95 -12.57
C GLU A 102 32.10 -2.95 -11.42
N GLN A 103 31.27 -2.92 -10.39
CA GLN A 103 31.35 -3.84 -9.22
C GLN A 103 32.66 -3.77 -8.43
N SER A 104 33.38 -2.65 -8.51
CA SER A 104 34.67 -2.50 -7.84
C SER A 104 34.53 -2.00 -6.41
N GLU A 105 35.61 -2.12 -5.64
CA GLU A 105 35.66 -1.77 -4.23
C GLU A 105 36.86 -0.83 -3.96
N LEU A 106 36.61 0.25 -3.24
CA LEU A 106 37.65 1.13 -2.71
C LEU A 106 37.59 1.16 -1.18
N THR A 107 38.71 0.84 -0.54
CA THR A 107 38.93 1.03 0.89
C THR A 107 39.89 2.19 1.14
N LEU A 108 39.49 3.19 1.93
CA LEU A 108 40.31 4.31 2.37
C LEU A 108 40.57 4.20 3.87
N ASN A 109 41.83 4.06 4.29
CA ASN A 109 42.20 3.92 5.69
C ASN A 109 43.20 5.01 6.10
N CYS A 110 42.82 5.86 7.05
CA CYS A 110 43.66 6.98 7.48
C CYS A 110 44.11 7.86 6.31
N CYS A 111 43.19 8.24 5.42
CA CYS A 111 43.44 9.09 4.26
C CYS A 111 42.92 10.51 4.50
N HIS A 112 43.53 11.50 3.86
CA HIS A 112 42.97 12.85 3.78
C HIS A 112 42.69 13.16 2.32
N ILE A 113 41.43 13.40 1.99
CA ILE A 113 41.01 13.84 0.67
C ILE A 113 40.74 15.33 0.74
N GLU A 114 41.60 16.11 0.10
CA GLU A 114 41.49 17.56 0.00
C GLU A 114 41.04 17.95 -1.40
N ASN A 115 39.98 18.75 -1.52
CA ASN A 115 39.47 19.18 -2.81
C ASN A 115 39.40 20.71 -2.92
N ASN A 116 40.15 21.25 -3.89
CA ASN A 116 40.23 22.69 -4.13
C ASN A 116 39.62 23.09 -5.49
N HIS A 117 39.21 22.12 -6.32
CA HIS A 117 38.88 22.33 -7.74
C HIS A 117 37.61 21.60 -8.23
N CYS A 118 37.22 20.45 -7.66
CA CYS A 118 36.07 19.67 -8.16
C CYS A 118 34.75 19.98 -7.45
N HIS A 119 33.64 19.71 -8.13
CA HIS A 119 32.33 19.63 -7.45
C HIS A 119 32.06 18.25 -6.83
N ILE A 120 32.59 17.16 -7.41
CA ILE A 120 32.40 15.79 -6.92
C ILE A 120 33.76 15.20 -6.57
N VAL A 121 33.93 14.69 -5.37
CA VAL A 121 35.22 14.15 -4.87
C VAL A 121 35.25 12.64 -4.97
N ILE A 122 34.19 11.97 -4.56
CA ILE A 122 34.06 10.52 -4.73
C ILE A 122 32.73 10.26 -5.42
N SER A 123 32.77 9.45 -6.47
CA SER A 123 31.56 8.87 -7.06
C SER A 123 31.68 7.36 -7.13
N SER A 124 30.57 6.69 -6.84
CA SER A 124 30.45 5.24 -6.98
C SER A 124 29.19 4.90 -7.75
N ASN A 125 29.28 3.93 -8.65
CA ASN A 125 28.13 3.44 -9.39
C ASN A 125 28.22 1.96 -9.80
N GLN A 126 27.16 1.41 -10.41
CA GLN A 126 27.16 0.06 -10.99
C GLN A 126 27.51 -1.05 -9.98
N ASN A 127 26.81 -1.08 -8.84
CA ASN A 127 26.99 -2.04 -7.75
C ASN A 127 28.38 -1.98 -7.10
N SER A 128 28.98 -0.79 -7.04
CA SER A 128 30.31 -0.60 -6.45
C SER A 128 30.25 -0.39 -4.94
N GLN A 129 31.40 -0.57 -4.28
CA GLN A 129 31.53 -0.47 -2.83
C GLN A 129 32.57 0.58 -2.43
N LEU A 130 32.25 1.35 -1.39
CA LEU A 130 33.17 2.29 -0.75
C LEU A 130 33.24 1.99 0.74
N ILE A 131 34.46 1.78 1.24
CA ILE A 131 34.77 1.59 2.65
C ILE A 131 35.72 2.72 3.06
N VAL A 132 35.40 3.44 4.12
CA VAL A 132 36.24 4.54 4.62
C VAL A 132 36.37 4.42 6.12
N ASP A 133 37.59 4.51 6.63
CA ASP A 133 37.90 4.42 8.05
C ASP A 133 38.96 5.44 8.46
N HIS A 134 38.77 6.09 9.61
CA HIS A 134 39.71 7.06 10.21
C HIS A 134 40.20 8.15 9.25
N SER A 135 39.35 8.61 8.32
CA SER A 135 39.76 9.50 7.23
C SER A 135 39.15 10.92 7.34
N TRP A 136 39.64 11.83 6.50
CA TRP A 136 39.12 13.20 6.37
C TRP A 136 38.75 13.48 4.91
N ILE A 137 37.55 14.01 4.66
CA ILE A 137 37.11 14.43 3.33
C ILE A 137 36.67 15.89 3.43
N ASN A 138 37.54 16.81 3.01
CA ASN A 138 37.33 18.25 3.18
C ASN A 138 37.63 19.01 1.88
N ALA A 139 37.18 20.26 1.82
CA ALA A 139 37.53 21.19 0.75
C ALA A 139 37.84 22.57 1.31
N SER A 140 38.72 23.31 0.63
CA SER A 140 39.13 24.65 1.04
C SER A 140 38.25 25.78 0.48
N ASN A 141 37.68 25.60 -0.73
CA ASN A 141 37.05 26.69 -1.48
C ASN A 141 35.55 26.49 -1.79
N ASN A 142 35.07 25.25 -1.92
CA ASN A 142 33.68 24.90 -2.25
C ASN A 142 33.28 23.63 -1.51
N VAL A 143 32.00 23.46 -1.13
CA VAL A 143 31.55 22.22 -0.50
C VAL A 143 31.59 21.06 -1.51
N PRO A 144 32.38 19.99 -1.26
CA PRO A 144 32.51 18.87 -2.17
C PRO A 144 31.30 17.92 -2.05
N LEU A 145 30.99 17.24 -3.14
CA LEU A 145 29.98 16.18 -3.19
C LEU A 145 30.63 14.79 -3.13
N VAL A 146 30.05 13.91 -2.33
CA VAL A 146 30.30 12.46 -2.37
C VAL A 146 29.00 11.81 -2.85
N LYS A 147 29.06 11.09 -3.98
CA LYS A 147 27.86 10.60 -4.69
C LYS A 147 27.83 9.08 -4.83
N ALA A 148 26.76 8.45 -4.32
CA ALA A 148 26.43 7.04 -4.49
C ALA A 148 25.25 6.87 -5.47
N VAL A 149 25.40 6.00 -6.47
CA VAL A 149 24.32 5.64 -7.40
C VAL A 149 24.32 4.13 -7.64
N ASN A 150 23.37 3.39 -7.09
CA ASN A 150 23.40 1.92 -7.11
C ASN A 150 24.72 1.38 -6.51
N SER A 151 25.00 1.73 -5.25
CA SER A 151 26.25 1.42 -4.55
C SER A 151 26.03 1.08 -3.07
N VAL A 152 27.05 0.49 -2.44
CA VAL A 152 27.05 0.18 -0.99
C VAL A 152 28.22 0.86 -0.29
N TRP A 153 27.94 1.68 0.74
CA TRP A 153 28.96 2.41 1.48
C TRP A 153 29.00 2.03 2.97
N SER A 154 30.20 1.94 3.51
CA SER A 154 30.49 1.79 4.94
C SER A 154 31.56 2.79 5.36
N ILE A 155 31.17 3.86 6.03
CA ILE A 155 32.08 4.92 6.48
C ILE A 155 32.09 4.94 7.99
N LYS A 156 33.28 4.88 8.59
CA LYS A 156 33.48 4.84 10.03
C LYS A 156 34.52 5.86 10.49
N SER A 157 34.31 6.45 11.68
CA SER A 157 35.28 7.30 12.40
C SER A 157 35.91 8.38 11.50
N THR A 158 35.11 8.96 10.60
CA THR A 158 35.57 9.84 9.51
C THR A 158 34.95 11.22 9.64
N ASN A 159 35.75 12.25 9.38
CA ASN A 159 35.27 13.63 9.29
C ASN A 159 34.93 13.96 7.83
N LEU A 160 33.69 14.36 7.60
CA LEU A 160 33.09 14.60 6.30
C LEU A 160 32.68 16.07 6.19
N GLY A 161 33.59 16.91 5.69
CA GLY A 161 33.27 18.24 5.20
C GLY A 161 32.68 18.21 3.78
N ALA A 162 31.73 17.32 3.51
CA ALA A 162 31.18 17.05 2.18
C ALA A 162 29.68 16.75 2.21
N ILE A 163 28.97 17.12 1.13
CA ILE A 163 27.56 16.74 0.92
C ILE A 163 27.50 15.28 0.46
N ILE A 164 26.63 14.50 1.07
CA ILE A 164 26.40 13.10 0.75
C ILE A 164 25.13 12.99 -0.08
N VAL A 165 25.23 12.43 -1.29
CA VAL A 165 24.07 12.15 -2.15
C VAL A 165 23.98 10.66 -2.43
N SER A 166 22.84 10.06 -2.11
CA SER A 166 22.54 8.64 -2.37
C SER A 166 21.33 8.49 -3.27
N ASN A 167 21.46 7.68 -4.33
CA ASN A 167 20.36 7.24 -5.18
C ASN A 167 20.45 5.73 -5.36
N ASP A 168 19.36 5.01 -5.10
CA ASP A 168 19.31 3.54 -5.24
C ASP A 168 20.43 2.81 -4.47
N SER A 169 20.85 3.33 -3.30
CA SER A 169 22.08 2.91 -2.61
C SER A 169 21.85 2.54 -1.15
N ASN A 170 22.79 1.78 -0.58
CA ASN A 170 22.81 1.43 0.85
C ASN A 170 24.01 2.10 1.53
N ILE A 171 23.75 3.04 2.44
CA ILE A 171 24.78 3.86 3.08
C ILE A 171 24.77 3.63 4.59
N THR A 172 25.92 3.29 5.15
CA THR A 172 26.14 3.17 6.59
C THR A 172 27.20 4.17 7.04
N LEU A 173 26.88 5.05 7.99
CA LEU A 173 27.86 5.93 8.66
C LEU A 173 27.89 5.60 10.16
N ARG A 174 29.09 5.42 10.72
CA ARG A 174 29.31 5.17 12.16
C ARG A 174 30.36 6.09 12.75
N GLU A 175 30.08 6.68 13.91
CA GLU A 175 31.06 7.52 14.63
C GLU A 175 31.60 8.67 13.75
N CYS A 176 30.78 9.21 12.85
CA CYS A 176 31.19 10.23 11.88
C CYS A 176 30.78 11.64 12.32
N LEU A 177 31.59 12.62 11.95
CA LEU A 177 31.23 14.03 11.98
C LEU A 177 31.00 14.49 10.54
N VAL A 178 29.79 14.96 10.22
CA VAL A 178 29.52 15.71 9.00
C VAL A 178 29.38 17.17 9.41
N ASP A 179 30.30 18.03 8.98
CA ASP A 179 30.33 19.44 9.36
C ASP A 179 30.52 20.29 8.09
N LEU A 180 29.50 21.05 7.73
CA LEU A 180 29.54 21.93 6.57
C LEU A 180 29.63 23.38 7.00
N SER A 181 30.68 24.07 6.55
CA SER A 181 30.94 25.48 6.87
C SER A 181 30.38 26.48 5.86
N ILE A 182 29.91 26.02 4.69
CA ILE A 182 29.45 26.88 3.58
C ILE A 182 28.04 26.45 3.14
N ASP A 183 27.22 27.45 2.82
CA ASP A 183 25.81 27.49 3.18
C ASP A 183 24.86 27.53 1.96
N ASN A 184 24.55 26.40 1.32
CA ASN A 184 23.60 26.38 0.19
C ASN A 184 22.93 25.02 -0.13
N ASN A 185 23.04 23.99 0.71
CA ASN A 185 22.48 22.68 0.37
C ASN A 185 22.23 21.79 1.60
N ASN A 186 21.49 20.69 1.41
CA ASN A 186 21.35 19.62 2.40
C ASN A 186 22.70 18.92 2.61
N MET A 187 23.00 18.52 3.85
CA MET A 187 24.22 17.77 4.17
C MET A 187 24.13 16.33 3.65
N ILE A 188 22.95 15.73 3.79
CA ILE A 188 22.64 14.40 3.26
C ILE A 188 21.36 14.47 2.42
N GLN A 189 21.44 13.96 1.20
CA GLN A 189 20.31 13.74 0.30
C GLN A 189 20.17 12.25 0.00
N SER A 190 18.97 11.72 0.19
CA SER A 190 18.69 10.30 -0.05
C SER A 190 17.45 10.08 -0.89
N ASN A 191 17.60 9.40 -2.02
CA ASN A 191 16.49 9.02 -2.90
C ASN A 191 16.48 7.50 -3.12
N ASN A 192 15.34 6.87 -2.87
CA ASN A 192 15.14 5.43 -3.11
C ASN A 192 16.28 4.57 -2.51
N SER A 193 16.73 4.91 -1.30
CA SER A 193 17.96 4.39 -0.71
C SER A 193 17.74 3.95 0.75
N SER A 194 18.67 3.16 1.29
CA SER A 194 18.73 2.82 2.72
C SER A 194 19.86 3.60 3.38
N LEU A 195 19.58 4.27 4.50
CA LEU A 195 20.55 5.05 5.27
C LEU A 195 20.56 4.63 6.74
N HIS A 196 21.70 4.17 7.25
CA HIS A 196 21.91 3.88 8.66
C HIS A 196 22.98 4.79 9.24
N LEU A 197 22.59 5.62 10.22
CA LEU A 197 23.48 6.53 10.94
C LEU A 197 23.53 6.10 12.42
N GLU A 198 24.72 5.83 12.91
CA GLU A 198 24.97 5.43 14.30
C GLU A 198 26.08 6.30 14.92
N GLN A 199 25.80 7.00 16.01
CA GLN A 199 26.74 7.93 16.64
C GLN A 199 27.27 8.99 15.67
N VAL A 200 26.39 9.51 14.80
CA VAL A 200 26.74 10.51 13.79
C VAL A 200 26.32 11.90 14.26
N THR A 201 27.23 12.87 14.11
CA THR A 201 26.91 14.29 14.29
C THR A 201 26.80 14.96 12.93
N LEU A 202 25.64 15.53 12.61
CA LEU A 202 25.43 16.45 11.50
C LEU A 202 25.35 17.86 12.08
N ARG A 203 26.30 18.73 11.74
CA ARG A 203 26.32 20.11 12.21
C ARG A 203 26.42 21.10 11.05
N ASN A 204 25.55 22.10 11.06
CA ASN A 204 25.64 23.25 10.17
C ASN A 204 25.52 24.55 10.99
N GLN A 205 26.66 25.21 11.25
CA GLN A 205 26.74 26.35 12.18
C GLN A 205 26.38 27.70 11.55
N GLN A 206 26.37 27.81 10.21
CA GLN A 206 26.31 29.11 9.53
C GLN A 206 25.04 29.32 8.70
N SER A 207 24.06 28.40 8.74
CA SER A 207 22.97 28.44 7.77
C SER A 207 22.00 29.60 7.87
N ASN A 208 21.86 30.36 6.77
CA ASN A 208 20.84 31.37 6.51
C ASN A 208 19.78 30.89 5.49
N HIS A 209 19.85 29.63 5.02
CA HIS A 209 19.02 29.10 3.94
C HIS A 209 18.11 27.93 4.36
N ASP A 210 17.07 27.70 3.55
CA ASP A 210 15.90 26.86 3.88
C ASP A 210 16.12 25.33 3.74
N TYR A 211 17.37 24.86 3.62
CA TYR A 211 17.64 23.45 3.35
C TYR A 211 17.81 22.62 4.64
N PRO A 212 17.06 21.52 4.82
CA PRO A 212 17.25 20.63 5.96
C PRO A 212 18.60 19.91 5.92
N ALA A 213 19.18 19.61 7.09
CA ALA A 213 20.45 18.89 7.19
C ALA A 213 20.36 17.50 6.52
N LEU A 214 19.26 16.79 6.75
CA LEU A 214 18.91 15.53 6.11
C LEU A 214 17.61 15.70 5.32
N TRP A 215 17.68 15.48 4.00
CA TRP A 215 16.52 15.38 3.13
C TRP A 215 16.43 13.99 2.51
N ALA A 216 15.24 13.39 2.53
CA ALA A 216 15.06 12.07 1.94
C ALA A 216 13.70 11.87 1.28
N ARG A 217 13.70 11.05 0.22
CA ARG A 217 12.52 10.66 -0.54
C ARG A 217 12.51 9.19 -0.90
N ARG A 218 11.42 8.48 -0.60
CA ARG A 218 11.25 7.04 -0.86
C ARG A 218 12.39 6.19 -0.26
N SER A 219 12.91 6.61 0.89
CA SER A 219 14.07 5.98 1.54
C SER A 219 13.70 5.36 2.89
N GLU A 220 14.48 4.38 3.30
CA GLU A 220 14.48 3.81 4.65
C GLU A 220 15.64 4.38 5.45
N ILE A 221 15.38 4.91 6.64
CA ILE A 221 16.37 5.63 7.45
C ILE A 221 16.34 5.12 8.90
N SER A 222 17.53 4.90 9.46
CA SER A 222 17.74 4.57 10.87
C SER A 222 18.75 5.55 11.49
N LEU A 223 18.36 6.20 12.59
CA LEU A 223 19.20 7.12 13.36
C LEU A 223 19.34 6.58 14.79
N VAL A 224 20.56 6.27 15.22
CA VAL A 224 20.83 5.72 16.55
C VAL A 224 21.92 6.53 17.23
N ASN A 225 21.64 7.13 18.39
CA ASN A 225 22.59 7.96 19.14
C ASN A 225 23.16 9.14 18.33
N CYS A 226 22.37 9.74 17.44
CA CYS A 226 22.83 10.81 16.56
C CYS A 226 22.56 12.21 17.12
N LEU A 227 23.27 13.20 16.59
CA LEU A 227 23.08 14.63 16.87
C LEU A 227 22.93 15.39 15.54
N LEU A 228 21.76 15.96 15.27
CA LEU A 228 21.47 16.72 14.06
C LEU A 228 21.17 18.17 14.45
N GLU A 229 22.18 19.04 14.31
CA GLU A 229 22.14 20.45 14.66
C GLU A 229 22.11 21.33 13.40
N GLN A 230 21.00 22.02 13.20
CA GLN A 230 20.85 23.08 12.20
C GLN A 230 20.89 24.45 12.88
N GLY A 231 21.57 25.42 12.25
CA GLY A 231 21.80 26.78 12.73
C GLY A 231 20.53 27.64 12.85
N LYS A 232 20.40 28.71 12.05
CA LYS A 232 19.27 29.66 12.20
C LYS A 232 17.97 29.12 11.59
N HIS A 233 18.06 28.25 10.59
CA HIS A 233 16.89 27.66 9.96
C HIS A 233 16.37 26.49 10.81
N PRO A 234 15.07 26.41 11.11
CA PRO A 234 14.56 25.42 12.05
C PRO A 234 14.54 23.99 11.47
N GLU A 235 14.56 23.80 10.14
CA GLU A 235 14.47 22.47 9.52
C GLU A 235 15.77 21.66 9.58
N SER A 236 15.78 20.50 10.27
CA SER A 236 16.93 19.56 10.23
C SER A 236 16.65 18.26 9.50
N ILE A 237 15.44 17.70 9.60
CA ILE A 237 15.08 16.45 8.92
C ILE A 237 13.80 16.72 8.10
N SER A 238 13.82 16.38 6.81
CA SER A 238 12.64 16.47 5.94
C SER A 238 12.48 15.20 5.11
N LEU A 239 11.28 14.61 5.16
CA LEU A 239 10.98 13.29 4.59
C LEU A 239 9.79 13.34 3.64
N GLU A 240 9.88 12.63 2.51
CA GLU A 240 8.77 12.40 1.58
C GLU A 240 8.64 10.93 1.19
N SER A 241 7.54 10.27 1.59
CA SER A 241 7.30 8.83 1.31
C SER A 241 8.36 7.88 1.88
N CYS A 242 8.88 8.15 3.07
CA CYS A 242 9.96 7.42 3.72
C CYS A 242 9.49 6.57 4.91
N CYS A 243 10.37 5.68 5.37
CA CYS A 243 10.30 5.08 6.71
C CYS A 243 11.51 5.55 7.53
N LEU A 244 11.28 6.10 8.73
CA LEU A 244 12.34 6.57 9.63
C LEU A 244 12.20 5.91 11.01
N THR A 245 13.30 5.34 11.52
CA THR A 245 13.44 4.92 12.91
C THR A 245 14.48 5.79 13.62
N VAL A 246 14.14 6.31 14.78
CA VAL A 246 15.00 7.19 15.60
C VAL A 246 15.11 6.62 17.01
N GLU A 247 16.33 6.47 17.49
CA GLU A 247 16.64 6.00 18.85
C GLU A 247 17.70 6.90 19.50
N ASN A 248 17.42 7.38 20.72
CA ASN A 248 18.35 8.14 21.56
C ASN A 248 19.04 9.31 20.82
N THR A 249 18.31 9.96 19.91
CA THR A 249 18.85 10.96 18.98
C THR A 249 18.30 12.34 19.30
N LYS A 250 19.13 13.36 19.08
CA LYS A 250 18.75 14.77 19.20
C LYS A 250 18.72 15.42 17.82
N ALA A 251 17.63 16.09 17.46
CA ALA A 251 17.47 16.80 16.19
C ALA A 251 16.87 18.20 16.40
N THR A 252 17.20 19.16 15.53
CA THR A 252 16.60 20.50 15.59
C THR A 252 15.09 20.46 15.33
N SER A 253 14.64 19.74 14.30
CA SER A 253 13.23 19.54 13.96
C SER A 253 13.02 18.34 13.04
N LEU A 254 11.75 17.98 12.85
CA LEU A 254 11.34 16.87 11.99
C LEU A 254 10.10 17.25 11.18
N THR A 255 10.25 17.26 9.85
CA THR A 255 9.19 17.55 8.89
C THR A 255 8.88 16.29 8.07
N VAL A 256 7.62 15.84 8.10
CA VAL A 256 7.23 14.50 7.64
C VAL A 256 6.06 14.56 6.67
N TYR A 257 6.27 14.10 5.43
CA TYR A 257 5.24 14.01 4.39
C TYR A 257 5.06 12.56 3.90
N LYS A 258 3.82 12.06 3.90
CA LYS A 258 3.46 10.71 3.39
C LYS A 258 4.34 9.57 3.93
N SER A 259 4.85 9.70 5.15
CA SER A 259 5.90 8.84 5.69
C SER A 259 5.48 8.17 7.00
N ILE A 260 6.23 7.16 7.41
CA ILE A 260 6.07 6.46 8.69
C ILE A 260 7.32 6.69 9.53
N VAL A 261 7.14 7.15 10.78
CA VAL A 261 8.24 7.46 11.70
C VAL A 261 8.04 6.75 13.03
N SER A 262 9.10 6.12 13.54
CA SER A 262 9.20 5.59 14.90
C SER A 262 10.24 6.38 15.68
N LEU A 263 9.86 6.92 16.85
CA LEU A 263 10.72 7.69 17.75
C LEU A 263 10.90 6.94 19.06
N THR A 264 12.13 6.83 19.55
CA THR A 264 12.44 6.26 20.87
C THR A 264 13.40 7.20 21.59
N ASN A 265 13.01 7.70 22.77
CA ASN A 265 13.85 8.57 23.61
C ASN A 265 14.52 9.71 22.82
N THR A 266 13.72 10.55 22.16
CA THR A 266 14.19 11.54 21.19
C THR A 266 14.11 12.96 21.76
N ILE A 267 15.07 13.83 21.40
CA ILE A 267 15.04 15.26 21.75
C ILE A 267 14.86 16.09 20.46
N ILE A 268 13.84 16.93 20.44
CA ILE A 268 13.52 17.86 19.35
C ILE A 268 13.70 19.30 19.85
N GLU A 269 14.49 20.11 19.16
CA GLU A 269 14.77 21.48 19.65
C GLU A 269 13.68 22.49 19.31
N VAL A 270 13.07 22.39 18.13
CA VAL A 270 12.09 23.34 17.58
C VAL A 270 10.69 22.74 17.53
N GLY A 271 10.47 21.69 16.73
CA GLY A 271 9.16 21.07 16.62
C GLY A 271 9.07 19.96 15.58
N ILE A 272 7.91 19.31 15.54
CA ILE A 272 7.55 18.28 14.57
C ILE A 272 6.40 18.80 13.70
N TYR A 273 6.55 18.67 12.38
CA TYR A 273 5.49 18.87 11.41
C TYR A 273 5.14 17.55 10.72
N CYS A 274 3.87 17.17 10.70
CA CYS A 274 3.39 15.88 10.21
C CYS A 274 2.21 16.05 9.24
N ASN A 275 2.36 15.55 8.01
CA ASN A 275 1.35 15.69 6.94
C ASN A 275 1.14 14.38 6.18
N HIS A 276 -0.10 13.87 6.09
CA HIS A 276 -0.43 12.53 5.56
C HIS A 276 0.47 11.41 6.10
N SER A 277 0.90 11.50 7.36
CA SER A 277 1.97 10.67 7.90
C SER A 277 1.62 10.03 9.23
N LEU A 278 2.33 8.96 9.61
CA LEU A 278 2.21 8.29 10.90
C LEU A 278 3.51 8.47 11.69
N ILE A 279 3.42 9.00 12.91
CA ILE A 279 4.51 9.07 13.88
C ILE A 279 4.09 8.27 15.11
N ARG A 280 4.94 7.33 15.53
CA ARG A 280 4.77 6.57 16.78
C ARG A 280 5.98 6.77 17.67
N GLY A 281 5.76 7.15 18.93
CA GLY A 281 6.81 7.41 19.91
C GLY A 281 6.72 6.45 21.08
N PHE A 282 7.86 5.86 21.44
CA PHE A 282 8.08 5.02 22.61
C PHE A 282 9.03 5.75 23.60
N GLY A 283 8.78 5.61 24.90
CA GLY A 283 9.50 6.37 25.91
C GLY A 283 9.21 7.88 25.83
N THR A 284 10.23 8.70 26.13
CA THR A 284 10.05 10.16 26.25
C THR A 284 10.55 10.92 25.03
N CYS A 285 9.69 11.75 24.43
CA CYS A 285 10.07 12.74 23.41
C CYS A 285 10.13 14.14 24.04
N GLN A 286 11.31 14.75 24.10
CA GLN A 286 11.50 16.08 24.71
C GLN A 286 11.48 17.19 23.64
N PHE A 287 10.77 18.28 23.91
CA PHE A 287 10.71 19.46 23.06
C PHE A 287 11.33 20.66 23.79
N LEU A 288 12.43 21.19 23.27
CA LEU A 288 13.18 22.27 23.94
C LEU A 288 12.59 23.67 23.71
N GLY A 289 11.76 23.85 22.68
CA GLY A 289 11.07 25.10 22.41
C GLY A 289 11.98 26.26 22.00
N LYS A 290 13.09 25.98 21.29
CA LYS A 290 14.10 26.99 20.92
C LYS A 290 13.66 28.04 19.88
N ASN A 291 12.47 27.90 19.29
CA ASN A 291 11.93 28.86 18.33
C ASN A 291 10.55 29.36 18.76
N GLU A 292 10.45 30.64 19.11
CA GLU A 292 9.22 31.29 19.61
C GLU A 292 8.07 31.36 18.60
N GLU A 293 8.29 31.08 17.32
CA GLU A 293 7.30 31.22 16.24
C GLU A 293 6.74 29.88 15.70
N CYS A 294 7.14 28.74 16.25
CA CYS A 294 6.72 27.43 15.76
C CYS A 294 5.93 26.63 16.79
N PHE A 295 5.05 25.73 16.33
CA PHE A 295 4.41 24.70 17.15
C PHE A 295 5.45 23.66 17.60
N ASP A 296 5.28 23.08 18.80
CA ASP A 296 6.10 21.95 19.22
C ASP A 296 5.69 20.68 18.44
N ILE A 297 4.39 20.49 18.23
CA ILE A 297 3.84 19.46 17.33
C ILE A 297 2.71 20.05 16.49
N PHE A 298 2.83 19.95 15.18
CA PHE A 298 1.74 20.25 14.24
C PHE A 298 1.47 19.04 13.35
N SER A 299 0.24 18.52 13.42
CA SER A 299 -0.22 17.43 12.56
C SER A 299 -1.41 17.88 11.71
N GLU A 300 -1.37 17.55 10.42
CA GLU A 300 -2.44 17.86 9.49
C GLU A 300 -2.64 16.81 8.37
N ASN A 301 -3.79 16.89 7.72
CA ASN A 301 -4.19 16.13 6.53
C ASN A 301 -4.07 14.61 6.72
N SER A 302 -4.96 14.04 7.54
CA SER A 302 -5.01 12.59 7.81
C SER A 302 -3.72 12.04 8.42
N SER A 303 -3.06 12.83 9.28
CA SER A 303 -1.87 12.40 10.01
C SER A 303 -2.23 11.72 11.33
N SER A 304 -1.34 10.87 11.82
CA SER A 304 -1.47 10.25 13.15
C SER A 304 -0.18 10.39 13.92
N VAL A 305 -0.20 11.08 15.07
CA VAL A 305 0.94 11.23 15.98
C VAL A 305 0.58 10.56 17.30
N ILE A 306 1.23 9.45 17.63
CA ILE A 306 0.94 8.66 18.83
C ILE A 306 2.20 8.57 19.68
N LEU A 307 2.27 9.30 20.78
CA LEU A 307 3.44 9.39 21.66
C LEU A 307 3.11 8.87 23.06
N GLU A 308 4.00 8.05 23.62
CA GLU A 308 3.87 7.55 25.00
C GLU A 308 4.04 8.70 26.01
N SER A 309 5.19 9.37 26.02
CA SER A 309 5.45 10.49 26.92
C SER A 309 6.09 11.66 26.17
N ILE A 310 5.65 12.89 26.43
CA ILE A 310 6.32 14.10 25.97
C ILE A 310 6.72 15.00 27.13
N GLU A 311 7.77 15.77 26.93
CA GLU A 311 8.19 16.85 27.81
C GLU A 311 8.23 18.15 27.00
N LEU A 312 7.39 19.13 27.37
CA LEU A 312 7.39 20.45 26.75
C LEU A 312 8.13 21.42 27.66
N ASN A 313 9.11 22.17 27.13
CA ASN A 313 9.91 23.11 27.94
C ASN A 313 9.49 24.57 27.85
N ARG A 314 8.36 24.85 27.18
CA ARG A 314 7.76 26.19 27.10
C ARG A 314 6.24 26.12 26.99
N SER A 315 5.60 27.24 27.31
CA SER A 315 4.20 27.51 26.93
C SER A 315 4.17 28.25 25.60
N TYR A 316 3.28 27.85 24.69
CA TYR A 316 3.06 28.46 23.39
C TYR A 316 1.58 28.29 23.00
N ILE A 317 1.02 29.16 22.16
CA ILE A 317 -0.41 29.14 21.81
C ILE A 317 -0.60 28.85 20.32
N PRO A 318 -1.10 27.65 19.97
CA PRO A 318 -1.05 26.39 20.73
C PRO A 318 0.34 25.73 20.76
N ASN A 319 0.73 25.01 21.81
CA ASN A 319 1.91 24.13 21.80
C ASN A 319 1.74 22.98 20.78
N ILE A 320 0.55 22.38 20.75
CA ILE A 320 0.21 21.29 19.83
C ILE A 320 -1.02 21.64 19.02
N GLN A 321 -0.91 21.48 17.71
CA GLN A 321 -2.00 21.70 16.77
C GLN A 321 -2.29 20.42 15.97
N THR A 322 -3.56 20.03 15.87
CA THR A 322 -4.02 18.83 15.15
C THR A 322 -5.21 19.16 14.25
N HIS A 323 -5.05 19.06 12.93
CA HIS A 323 -6.00 19.58 11.95
C HIS A 323 -6.28 18.61 10.78
N ASN A 324 -7.33 18.86 10.00
CA ASN A 324 -7.69 18.17 8.77
C ASN A 324 -7.68 16.65 8.90
N TYR A 325 -8.59 16.08 9.70
CA TYR A 325 -8.73 14.63 9.91
C TYR A 325 -7.52 13.94 10.55
N SER A 326 -6.76 14.66 11.38
CA SER A 326 -5.57 14.12 12.02
C SER A 326 -5.84 13.69 13.46
N LEU A 327 -5.04 12.74 13.97
CA LEU A 327 -5.09 12.28 15.34
C LEU A 327 -3.76 12.56 16.02
N THR A 328 -3.77 13.24 17.16
CA THR A 328 -2.62 13.32 18.06
C THR A 328 -2.98 12.71 19.40
N LYS A 329 -2.39 11.56 19.74
CA LYS A 329 -2.57 10.86 21.01
C LYS A 329 -1.30 10.91 21.83
N ILE A 330 -1.40 11.41 23.05
CA ILE A 330 -0.26 11.55 23.97
C ILE A 330 -0.62 10.98 25.33
N SER A 331 0.14 9.98 25.78
CA SER A 331 -0.23 9.28 27.01
C SER A 331 0.18 10.05 28.27
N ASN A 332 1.36 10.67 28.26
CA ASN A 332 1.86 11.48 29.36
C ASN A 332 2.45 12.80 28.83
N VAL A 333 2.16 13.90 29.52
CA VAL A 333 2.70 15.24 29.20
C VAL A 333 3.31 15.82 30.47
N THR A 334 4.59 16.18 30.41
CA THR A 334 5.29 16.89 31.47
C THR A 334 5.66 18.30 31.01
N PHE A 335 5.67 19.23 31.98
CA PHE A 335 6.17 20.60 31.79
C PHE A 335 7.07 20.93 32.98
N PRO A 336 8.36 20.56 32.94
CA PRO A 336 9.23 20.61 34.11
C PRO A 336 9.37 21.99 34.73
N ASN A 337 9.29 23.04 33.90
CA ASN A 337 9.56 24.42 34.29
C ASN A 337 8.28 25.29 34.39
N GLY A 338 7.08 24.69 34.42
CA GLY A 338 5.84 25.45 34.49
C GLY A 338 4.63 24.63 34.92
N ASN A 339 3.43 25.22 34.81
CA ASN A 339 2.19 24.53 35.15
C ASN A 339 1.57 23.92 33.89
N LEU A 340 1.15 22.66 33.96
CA LEU A 340 0.52 21.95 32.84
C LEU A 340 -0.77 22.62 32.32
N ALA A 341 -1.37 23.50 33.12
CA ALA A 341 -2.50 24.35 32.72
C ALA A 341 -2.11 25.48 31.75
N ASP A 342 -0.83 25.86 31.70
CA ASP A 342 -0.30 26.90 30.80
C ASP A 342 0.00 26.35 29.40
N LEU A 343 -0.17 25.05 29.17
CA LEU A 343 0.02 24.42 27.87
C LEU A 343 -1.26 24.52 27.06
N HIS A 344 -1.13 24.95 25.81
CA HIS A 344 -2.27 25.15 24.93
C HIS A 344 -2.29 24.07 23.84
N PHE A 345 -3.45 23.46 23.64
CA PHE A 345 -3.65 22.45 22.61
C PHE A 345 -4.81 22.90 21.74
N GLN A 346 -4.63 22.87 20.43
CA GLN A 346 -5.66 23.25 19.47
C GLN A 346 -5.95 22.06 18.55
N THR A 347 -7.23 21.82 18.32
CA THR A 347 -7.71 20.75 17.46
C THR A 347 -8.92 21.27 16.72
N ASP A 348 -8.97 21.05 15.41
CA ASP A 348 -10.18 21.37 14.65
C ASP A 348 -11.26 20.30 14.83
N GLU A 349 -12.50 20.60 14.42
CA GLU A 349 -13.64 19.69 14.60
C GLU A 349 -13.52 18.36 13.84
N SER A 350 -12.58 18.27 12.90
CA SER A 350 -12.36 17.06 12.09
C SER A 350 -11.30 16.14 12.67
N SER A 351 -10.59 16.58 13.72
CA SER A 351 -9.38 15.97 14.24
C SER A 351 -9.52 15.63 15.72
N ASP A 352 -8.67 14.74 16.21
CA ASP A 352 -8.70 14.28 17.60
C ASP A 352 -7.38 14.56 18.32
N PHE A 353 -7.47 15.15 19.52
CA PHE A 353 -6.34 15.23 20.45
C PHE A 353 -6.68 14.49 21.75
N ILE A 354 -6.02 13.36 21.97
CA ILE A 354 -6.26 12.50 23.14
C ILE A 354 -5.09 12.63 24.11
N LYS A 355 -5.36 13.14 25.32
CA LYS A 355 -4.37 13.23 26.41
C LYS A 355 -4.78 12.33 27.57
N SER A 356 -3.99 11.32 27.93
CA SER A 356 -4.24 10.55 29.17
C SER A 356 -3.63 11.22 30.41
N LYS A 357 -4.27 10.99 31.56
CA LYS A 357 -4.23 11.80 32.79
C LYS A 357 -2.84 12.30 33.24
N LEU A 358 -2.82 13.59 33.59
CA LEU A 358 -1.80 14.28 34.38
C LEU A 358 -1.72 13.69 35.80
N ASN A 359 -0.53 13.26 36.23
CA ASN A 359 -0.25 12.97 37.64
C ASN A 359 0.02 14.28 38.39
N SER A 360 -0.97 14.81 39.10
CA SER A 360 -0.76 15.69 40.25
C SER A 360 -1.02 14.90 41.54
N GLN A 361 0.05 14.79 42.34
CA GLN A 361 0.16 14.40 43.74
C GLN A 361 -1.08 13.81 44.45
N SER A 362 -0.93 12.53 44.82
CA SER A 362 -1.38 11.93 46.09
C SER A 362 -2.64 12.51 46.73
N LEU A 363 -3.79 12.02 46.28
CA LEU A 363 -4.96 11.80 47.14
C LEU A 363 -5.42 10.35 46.93
N THR A 364 -5.18 9.57 47.98
CA THR A 364 -5.85 8.31 48.27
C THR A 364 -7.35 8.45 48.03
N GLN A 365 -7.85 7.93 46.91
CA GLN A 365 -9.20 7.39 46.82
C GLN A 365 -9.28 6.39 45.66
N ASN A 366 -9.35 5.12 46.06
CA ASN A 366 -9.70 3.99 45.22
C ASN A 366 -10.91 4.32 44.34
N THR A 367 -10.67 4.41 43.04
CA THR A 367 -11.61 3.91 42.04
C THR A 367 -10.82 3.12 40.99
N THR A 368 -10.36 1.95 41.44
CA THR A 368 -10.02 0.83 40.57
C THR A 368 -11.18 0.57 39.59
N ARG A 369 -10.99 0.82 38.30
CA ARG A 369 -11.50 -0.15 37.33
C ARG A 369 -10.47 -1.29 37.33
N PRO A 370 -10.83 -2.52 37.72
CA PRO A 370 -9.88 -3.62 37.72
C PRO A 370 -9.33 -3.77 36.30
N GLN A 371 -8.00 -3.85 36.17
CA GLN A 371 -7.39 -4.37 34.95
C GLN A 371 -7.93 -5.80 34.81
N LEU A 372 -8.85 -5.99 33.87
CA LEU A 372 -9.47 -7.29 33.64
C LEU A 372 -8.36 -8.23 33.15
N ASN A 373 -8.21 -9.41 33.76
CA ASN A 373 -7.27 -10.41 33.27
C ASN A 373 -7.67 -10.86 31.85
N ALA A 374 -6.72 -11.38 31.05
CA ALA A 374 -6.96 -11.73 29.64
C ALA A 374 -8.20 -12.63 29.45
N ARG A 375 -8.48 -13.51 30.42
CA ARG A 375 -9.70 -14.32 30.46
C ARG A 375 -10.98 -13.50 30.60
N GLN A 376 -11.02 -12.53 31.51
CA GLN A 376 -12.17 -11.62 31.66
C GLN A 376 -12.34 -10.75 30.40
N GLN A 377 -11.24 -10.31 29.78
CA GLN A 377 -11.30 -9.58 28.51
C GLN A 377 -11.94 -10.42 27.40
N LEU A 378 -11.53 -11.69 27.25
CA LEU A 378 -12.15 -12.62 26.30
C LEU A 378 -13.64 -12.81 26.57
N GLN A 379 -14.04 -12.98 27.84
CA GLN A 379 -15.45 -13.16 28.19
C GLN A 379 -16.31 -11.93 27.90
N ASN A 380 -15.71 -10.74 28.02
CA ASN A 380 -16.38 -9.46 27.75
C ASN A 380 -16.47 -9.13 26.25
N LEU A 381 -15.75 -9.82 25.36
CA LEU A 381 -15.96 -9.66 23.93
C LEU A 381 -17.39 -10.06 23.58
N VAL A 382 -18.05 -9.30 22.71
CA VAL A 382 -19.40 -9.62 22.23
C VAL A 382 -19.35 -10.89 21.36
N GLY A 383 -20.38 -11.75 21.48
CA GLY A 383 -20.49 -12.97 20.68
C GLY A 383 -19.38 -13.98 20.90
N LEU A 384 -18.88 -14.56 19.81
CA LEU A 384 -17.79 -15.55 19.78
C LEU A 384 -18.05 -16.79 20.65
N SER A 385 -19.32 -17.20 20.76
CA SER A 385 -19.75 -18.27 21.65
C SER A 385 -19.03 -19.60 21.37
N HIS A 386 -18.87 -19.95 20.09
CA HIS A 386 -18.15 -21.15 19.66
C HIS A 386 -16.65 -21.07 20.01
N VAL A 387 -16.01 -19.95 19.67
CA VAL A 387 -14.58 -19.71 19.97
C VAL A 387 -14.32 -19.78 21.48
N LYS A 388 -15.13 -19.09 22.30
CA LYS A 388 -15.02 -19.12 23.78
C LYS A 388 -15.14 -20.54 24.32
N LYS A 389 -16.05 -21.34 23.76
CA LYS A 389 -16.23 -22.74 24.15
C LYS A 389 -15.01 -23.60 23.79
N GLU A 390 -14.40 -23.40 22.62
CA GLU A 390 -13.17 -24.10 22.25
C GLU A 390 -11.97 -23.69 23.11
N VAL A 391 -11.84 -22.39 23.45
CA VAL A 391 -10.84 -21.93 24.42
C VAL A 391 -11.05 -22.61 25.77
N ASP A 392 -12.28 -22.63 26.30
CA ASP A 392 -12.56 -23.31 27.58
C ASP A 392 -12.23 -24.81 27.54
N LYS A 393 -12.46 -25.51 26.42
CA LYS A 393 -12.05 -26.92 26.27
C LYS A 393 -10.53 -27.07 26.36
N MET A 394 -9.79 -26.21 25.66
CA MET A 394 -8.33 -26.22 25.67
C MET A 394 -7.78 -25.99 27.09
N PHE A 395 -8.31 -24.99 27.80
CA PHE A 395 -7.88 -24.69 29.18
C PHE A 395 -8.21 -25.81 30.18
N ARG A 396 -9.36 -26.49 30.03
CA ARG A 396 -9.69 -27.66 30.85
C ARG A 396 -8.68 -28.78 30.68
N LEU A 397 -8.19 -28.97 29.46
CA LEU A 397 -7.21 -30.01 29.14
C LEU A 397 -5.81 -29.64 29.69
N ILE A 398 -5.42 -28.37 29.65
CA ILE A 398 -4.18 -27.89 30.26
C ILE A 398 -4.24 -28.01 31.80
N ASP A 399 -5.34 -27.60 32.43
CA ASP A 399 -5.56 -27.76 33.88
C ASP A 399 -5.51 -29.26 34.29
N PHE A 400 -6.10 -30.14 33.49
CA PHE A 400 -5.98 -31.59 33.67
C PHE A 400 -4.53 -32.06 33.63
N ASN A 401 -3.73 -31.58 32.67
CA ASN A 401 -2.30 -31.88 32.58
C ASN A 401 -1.51 -31.35 33.78
N ASN A 402 -1.74 -30.11 34.19
CA ASN A 402 -1.11 -29.52 35.37
C ASN A 402 -1.41 -30.34 36.63
N LYS A 403 -2.63 -30.88 36.77
CA LYS A 403 -3.00 -31.82 37.84
C LYS A 403 -2.29 -33.16 37.74
N ARG A 404 -2.01 -33.66 36.54
CA ARG A 404 -1.22 -34.91 36.33
C ARG A 404 0.22 -34.72 36.77
N VAL A 405 0.86 -33.62 36.34
CA VAL A 405 2.24 -33.28 36.70
C VAL A 405 2.38 -33.11 38.21
N LYS A 406 1.45 -32.40 38.87
CA LYS A 406 1.41 -32.27 40.34
C LYS A 406 1.28 -33.61 41.08
N LYS A 407 0.79 -34.66 40.41
CA LYS A 407 0.67 -36.03 40.93
C LYS A 407 1.83 -36.95 40.49
N GLY A 408 2.86 -36.42 39.84
CA GLY A 408 4.00 -37.19 39.31
C GLY A 408 3.65 -38.08 38.12
N LEU A 409 2.51 -37.84 37.46
CA LEU A 409 2.08 -38.58 36.27
C LEU A 409 2.53 -37.85 35.00
N VAL A 410 2.87 -38.60 33.96
CA VAL A 410 3.27 -38.05 32.66
C VAL A 410 2.11 -37.22 32.06
N PRO A 411 2.29 -35.94 31.70
CA PRO A 411 1.25 -35.16 31.04
C PRO A 411 0.89 -35.77 29.68
N GLN A 412 -0.35 -35.60 29.22
CA GLN A 412 -0.69 -35.98 27.85
C GLN A 412 -0.07 -34.97 26.88
N LYS A 413 0.62 -35.45 25.83
CA LYS A 413 1.15 -34.58 24.78
C LYS A 413 0.01 -33.82 24.11
N GLN A 414 0.14 -32.50 24.01
CA GLN A 414 -0.81 -31.62 23.36
C GLN A 414 -0.07 -30.78 22.32
N ALA A 415 -0.62 -30.70 21.11
CA ALA A 415 -0.21 -29.70 20.15
C ALA A 415 -1.02 -28.43 20.43
N LEU A 416 -0.33 -27.32 20.71
CA LEU A 416 -0.99 -26.02 20.94
C LEU A 416 -1.38 -25.32 19.63
N HIS A 417 -0.76 -25.71 18.51
CA HIS A 417 -1.01 -25.12 17.20
C HIS A 417 -2.51 -25.09 16.86
N ALA A 418 -2.92 -24.03 16.17
CA ALA A 418 -4.32 -23.77 15.89
C ALA A 418 -4.57 -23.28 14.47
N ILE A 419 -5.81 -23.46 14.03
CA ILE A 419 -6.35 -22.90 12.80
C ILE A 419 -7.47 -21.95 13.16
N PHE A 420 -7.40 -20.71 12.67
CA PHE A 420 -8.43 -19.70 12.83
C PHE A 420 -9.08 -19.48 11.46
N MET A 421 -10.36 -19.81 11.36
CA MET A 421 -11.13 -19.70 10.11
C MET A 421 -12.25 -18.69 10.31
N GLY A 422 -12.38 -17.72 9.43
CA GLY A 422 -13.52 -16.79 9.48
C GLY A 422 -13.29 -15.55 8.64
N ASN A 423 -14.35 -14.78 8.39
CA ASN A 423 -14.25 -13.57 7.58
C ASN A 423 -13.46 -12.45 8.29
N SER A 424 -13.16 -11.38 7.55
CA SER A 424 -12.49 -10.20 8.11
C SER A 424 -13.34 -9.57 9.23
N GLY A 425 -12.68 -8.99 10.23
CA GLY A 425 -13.35 -8.31 11.35
C GLY A 425 -14.03 -9.21 12.38
N THR A 426 -13.86 -10.53 12.31
CA THR A 426 -14.42 -11.45 13.31
C THR A 426 -13.64 -11.48 14.63
N GLY A 427 -12.45 -10.85 14.69
CA GLY A 427 -11.65 -10.75 15.92
C GLY A 427 -10.55 -11.82 16.07
N LYS A 428 -10.14 -12.49 14.99
CA LYS A 428 -9.09 -13.52 14.97
C LYS A 428 -7.80 -13.09 15.69
N THR A 429 -7.20 -11.97 15.29
CA THR A 429 -5.94 -11.47 15.89
C THR A 429 -6.11 -11.09 17.36
N THR A 430 -7.24 -10.47 17.72
CA THR A 430 -7.56 -10.11 19.12
C THR A 430 -7.66 -11.35 20.00
N VAL A 431 -8.40 -12.37 19.56
CA VAL A 431 -8.51 -13.64 20.30
C VAL A 431 -7.18 -14.36 20.36
N ALA A 432 -6.39 -14.36 19.29
CA ALA A 432 -5.06 -14.99 19.28
C ALA A 432 -4.14 -14.38 20.35
N ARG A 433 -4.13 -13.06 20.48
CA ARG A 433 -3.33 -12.36 21.50
C ARG A 433 -3.78 -12.70 22.92
N LEU A 434 -5.08 -12.58 23.20
CA LEU A 434 -5.66 -12.93 24.50
C LEU A 434 -5.42 -14.41 24.85
N LEU A 435 -5.52 -15.28 23.85
CA LEU A 435 -5.25 -16.72 24.00
C LEU A 435 -3.81 -16.96 24.42
N GLY A 436 -2.85 -16.29 23.78
CA GLY A 436 -1.44 -16.37 24.12
C GLY A 436 -1.12 -15.85 25.51
N GLU A 437 -1.65 -14.68 25.88
CA GLU A 437 -1.51 -14.13 27.22
C GLU A 437 -2.02 -15.11 28.27
N MET A 438 -3.23 -15.67 28.07
CA MET A 438 -3.77 -16.66 29.00
C MET A 438 -2.95 -17.96 29.06
N LEU A 439 -2.37 -18.41 27.94
CA LEU A 439 -1.52 -19.61 27.89
C LEU A 439 -0.17 -19.38 28.58
N PHE A 440 0.41 -18.20 28.40
CA PHE A 440 1.63 -17.77 29.06
C PHE A 440 1.43 -17.64 30.58
N GLU A 441 0.36 -16.99 31.03
CA GLU A 441 0.01 -16.84 32.46
C GLU A 441 -0.10 -18.17 33.20
N ILE A 442 -0.57 -19.24 32.53
CA ILE A 442 -0.71 -20.58 33.14
C ILE A 442 0.52 -21.47 32.95
N GLY A 443 1.59 -20.95 32.35
CA GLY A 443 2.85 -21.66 32.09
C GLY A 443 2.75 -22.73 31.01
N ALA A 444 1.80 -22.61 30.08
CA ALA A 444 1.68 -23.53 28.94
C ALA A 444 2.60 -23.14 27.77
N LEU A 445 3.00 -21.86 27.70
CA LEU A 445 4.06 -21.36 26.84
C LEU A 445 5.26 -20.99 27.75
N ALA A 446 6.47 -21.42 27.37
CA ALA A 446 7.68 -21.17 28.14
C ALA A 446 8.27 -19.78 27.83
N GLY A 447 8.93 -19.13 28.78
CA GLY A 447 9.60 -17.84 28.53
C GLY A 447 9.49 -16.87 29.71
N ASP A 448 10.30 -15.82 29.69
CA ASP A 448 10.29 -14.77 30.72
C ASP A 448 9.21 -13.70 30.44
N ASP A 449 8.94 -13.43 29.16
CA ASP A 449 7.93 -12.48 28.69
C ASP A 449 7.03 -13.10 27.59
N PHE A 450 5.79 -12.61 27.46
CA PHE A 450 4.88 -13.06 26.41
C PHE A 450 5.27 -12.49 25.05
N ILE A 451 5.56 -13.37 24.09
CA ILE A 451 5.91 -13.02 22.71
C ILE A 451 4.71 -13.24 21.78
N PHE A 452 4.37 -12.23 20.98
CA PHE A 452 3.35 -12.33 19.93
C PHE A 452 3.90 -11.74 18.63
N LEU A 453 4.14 -12.58 17.63
CA LEU A 453 4.61 -12.18 16.30
C LEU A 453 3.51 -12.45 15.27
N GLU A 454 3.18 -11.42 14.49
CA GLU A 454 2.25 -11.50 13.36
C GLU A 454 3.04 -11.49 12.06
N ALA A 455 2.74 -12.41 11.16
CA ALA A 455 3.49 -12.63 9.92
C ALA A 455 2.56 -12.92 8.73
N THR A 456 3.02 -12.55 7.55
CA THR A 456 2.35 -12.73 6.25
C THR A 456 3.34 -13.33 5.23
N GLU A 457 2.88 -13.70 4.03
CA GLU A 457 3.72 -14.30 2.96
C GLU A 457 5.06 -13.58 2.76
N SER A 458 5.08 -12.24 2.77
CA SER A 458 6.28 -11.43 2.57
C SER A 458 7.32 -11.58 3.68
N ASP A 459 6.89 -11.92 4.89
CA ASP A 459 7.78 -12.09 6.04
C ASP A 459 8.55 -13.41 5.95
N PHE A 460 8.01 -14.39 5.22
CA PHE A 460 8.65 -15.69 5.00
C PHE A 460 9.48 -15.75 3.72
N VAL A 461 9.00 -15.13 2.62
CA VAL A 461 9.57 -15.35 1.28
C VAL A 461 10.71 -14.37 0.95
N SER A 462 11.72 -14.88 0.24
CA SER A 462 12.79 -14.09 -0.38
C SER A 462 12.99 -14.48 -1.86
N SER A 463 13.80 -13.72 -2.60
CA SER A 463 14.15 -14.00 -4.00
C SER A 463 14.98 -15.28 -4.21
N GLU A 464 15.58 -15.82 -3.15
CA GLU A 464 16.37 -17.05 -3.16
C GLU A 464 15.75 -18.12 -2.24
N LEU A 465 15.84 -19.40 -2.65
CA LEU A 465 15.26 -20.52 -1.90
C LEU A 465 15.93 -20.73 -0.54
N SER A 466 17.27 -20.67 -0.49
CA SER A 466 18.07 -20.82 0.72
C SER A 466 17.72 -19.75 1.77
N ASN A 467 17.55 -18.51 1.32
CA ASN A 467 17.21 -17.38 2.18
C ASN A 467 15.78 -17.50 2.72
N THR A 468 14.87 -18.13 1.98
CA THR A 468 13.48 -18.38 2.44
C THR A 468 13.47 -19.31 3.64
N ILE A 469 14.30 -20.37 3.62
CA ILE A 469 14.43 -21.31 4.76
C ILE A 469 15.02 -20.59 5.97
N ILE A 470 16.10 -19.83 5.78
CA ILE A 470 16.77 -19.09 6.86
C ILE A 470 15.81 -18.07 7.48
N LYS A 471 15.13 -17.27 6.65
CA LYS A 471 14.18 -16.24 7.10
C LYS A 471 13.01 -16.86 7.86
N THR A 472 12.45 -17.96 7.34
CA THR A 472 11.37 -18.71 8.01
C THR A 472 11.82 -19.28 9.35
N THR A 473 13.02 -19.85 9.41
CA THR A 473 13.58 -20.44 10.65
C THR A 473 13.83 -19.36 11.70
N ASN A 474 14.43 -18.23 11.33
CA ASN A 474 14.66 -17.11 12.26
C ASN A 474 13.35 -16.57 12.83
N LEU A 475 12.31 -16.45 12.01
CA LEU A 475 11.00 -15.97 12.45
C LEU A 475 10.33 -16.95 13.42
N LEU A 476 10.48 -18.26 13.19
CA LEU A 476 10.03 -19.30 14.11
C LEU A 476 10.80 -19.25 15.43
N GLU A 477 12.13 -19.13 15.38
CA GLU A 477 12.99 -19.02 16.56
C GLU A 477 12.63 -17.79 17.40
N GLN A 478 12.39 -16.64 16.78
CA GLN A 478 11.95 -15.41 17.46
C GLN A 478 10.58 -15.55 18.14
N ALA A 479 9.70 -16.39 17.61
CA ALA A 479 8.38 -16.64 18.18
C ALA A 479 8.38 -17.74 19.27
N THR A 480 9.51 -18.42 19.48
CA THR A 480 9.64 -19.47 20.49
C THR A 480 9.32 -18.92 21.86
N GLY A 481 8.51 -19.65 22.62
CA GLY A 481 7.97 -19.22 23.91
C GLY A 481 6.70 -18.38 23.83
N GLY A 482 6.19 -18.13 22.61
CA GLY A 482 5.02 -17.30 22.38
C GLY A 482 4.11 -17.82 21.27
N ILE A 483 3.52 -16.87 20.55
CA ILE A 483 2.64 -17.13 19.40
C ILE A 483 3.27 -16.58 18.13
N LEU A 484 3.35 -17.42 17.09
CA LEU A 484 3.45 -17.00 15.69
C LEU A 484 2.06 -17.04 15.04
N PHE A 485 1.49 -15.88 14.76
CA PHE A 485 0.22 -15.71 14.07
C PHE A 485 0.46 -15.44 12.59
N ILE A 486 0.11 -16.41 11.74
CA ILE A 486 0.30 -16.33 10.29
C ILE A 486 -1.02 -15.87 9.67
N ASP A 487 -1.11 -14.60 9.30
CA ASP A 487 -2.26 -14.04 8.60
C ASP A 487 -2.21 -14.34 7.09
N LYS A 488 -3.38 -14.62 6.52
CA LYS A 488 -3.55 -15.05 5.12
C LYS A 488 -2.69 -16.26 4.78
N ALA A 489 -2.70 -17.27 5.65
CA ALA A 489 -1.86 -18.46 5.55
C ALA A 489 -1.97 -19.20 4.21
N TYR A 490 -3.11 -19.15 3.51
CA TYR A 490 -3.28 -19.84 2.23
C TYR A 490 -2.39 -19.25 1.13
N THR A 491 -1.93 -18.00 1.28
CA THR A 491 -1.06 -17.35 0.29
C THR A 491 0.29 -18.04 0.14
N LEU A 492 0.83 -18.62 1.23
CA LEU A 492 2.06 -19.43 1.23
C LEU A 492 1.98 -20.62 0.25
N ILE A 493 0.79 -21.18 0.04
CA ILE A 493 0.55 -22.35 -0.80
C ILE A 493 -0.31 -22.07 -2.06
N LYS A 494 -0.59 -20.80 -2.36
CA LYS A 494 -1.22 -20.36 -3.61
C LYS A 494 -0.19 -20.21 -4.76
N LYS A 495 -0.27 -21.07 -5.78
CA LYS A 495 0.58 -20.97 -6.99
C LYS A 495 0.36 -19.67 -7.76
N LYS A 496 1.39 -18.81 -7.81
CA LYS A 496 1.40 -17.57 -8.61
C LYS A 496 2.45 -17.57 -9.75
N HIS A 497 3.56 -18.32 -9.66
CA HIS A 497 4.65 -18.38 -10.67
C HIS A 497 5.36 -19.75 -10.74
N GLU A 498 6.27 -19.93 -11.72
CA GLU A 498 7.04 -21.18 -11.97
C GLU A 498 7.97 -21.60 -10.82
N PHE A 499 8.46 -20.65 -9.99
CA PHE A 499 9.29 -20.92 -8.82
C PHE A 499 8.50 -20.66 -7.53
N TYR A 500 8.46 -21.67 -6.64
CA TYR A 500 7.44 -21.77 -5.61
C TYR A 500 7.98 -21.63 -4.17
N TYR A 501 8.59 -20.46 -3.87
CA TYR A 501 9.25 -20.18 -2.59
C TYR A 501 8.32 -20.23 -1.36
N GLY A 502 7.05 -19.83 -1.49
CA GLY A 502 6.07 -19.90 -0.39
C GLY A 502 5.83 -21.31 0.15
N GLN A 503 5.90 -22.34 -0.72
CA GLN A 503 5.77 -23.73 -0.28
C GLN A 503 6.96 -24.19 0.55
N GLU A 504 8.15 -23.66 0.26
CA GLU A 504 9.35 -24.03 1.01
C GLU A 504 9.28 -23.47 2.44
N ALA A 505 8.81 -22.22 2.60
CA ALA A 505 8.49 -21.67 3.90
C ALA A 505 7.44 -22.53 4.63
N PHE A 506 6.35 -22.91 3.95
CA PHE A 506 5.30 -23.75 4.53
C PHE A 506 5.82 -25.13 4.99
N ASN A 507 6.66 -25.78 4.17
CA ASN A 507 7.29 -27.05 4.52
C ASN A 507 8.25 -26.91 5.71
N THR A 508 8.99 -25.80 5.78
CA THR A 508 9.89 -25.48 6.89
C THR A 508 9.11 -25.32 8.19
N ILE A 509 7.98 -24.59 8.16
CA ILE A 509 7.07 -24.45 9.30
C ILE A 509 6.54 -25.82 9.74
N LEU A 510 6.07 -26.64 8.80
CA LEU A 510 5.56 -27.98 9.12
C LEU A 510 6.62 -28.90 9.73
N LYS A 511 7.90 -28.73 9.35
CA LYS A 511 9.01 -29.46 9.95
C LYS A 511 9.29 -28.95 11.37
N TYR A 512 9.36 -27.64 11.55
CA TYR A 512 9.59 -27.01 12.85
C TYR A 512 8.51 -27.38 13.88
N MET A 513 7.24 -27.41 13.46
CA MET A 513 6.11 -27.87 14.28
C MET A 513 6.30 -29.29 14.84
N GLN A 514 7.06 -30.16 14.18
CA GLN A 514 7.27 -31.53 14.66
C GLN A 514 8.34 -31.58 15.75
N ASP A 515 9.38 -30.77 15.57
CA ASP A 515 10.55 -30.75 16.43
C ASP A 515 10.31 -29.90 17.69
N HIS A 516 9.39 -28.91 17.63
CA HIS A 516 9.15 -27.89 18.67
C HIS A 516 7.67 -27.80 19.11
N TYR A 517 6.99 -28.93 19.30
CA TYR A 517 5.53 -28.98 19.51
C TYR A 517 5.03 -28.39 20.85
N ASP A 518 5.90 -28.22 21.85
CA ASP A 518 5.62 -27.67 23.18
C ASP A 518 6.38 -26.37 23.48
N GLU A 519 7.10 -25.82 22.50
CA GLU A 519 7.92 -24.61 22.66
C GLU A 519 7.27 -23.37 22.03
N ILE A 520 6.34 -23.54 21.08
CA ILE A 520 5.69 -22.45 20.34
C ILE A 520 4.24 -22.80 20.00
N MET A 521 3.36 -21.81 20.02
CA MET A 521 2.04 -21.92 19.39
C MET A 521 2.06 -21.25 18.02
N ILE A 522 1.67 -21.99 16.99
CA ILE A 522 1.58 -21.47 15.61
C ILE A 522 0.12 -21.45 15.22
N ILE A 523 -0.38 -20.29 14.83
CA ILE A 523 -1.77 -20.08 14.45
C ILE A 523 -1.82 -19.73 12.96
N PHE A 524 -2.46 -20.59 12.17
CA PHE A 524 -2.74 -20.30 10.76
C PHE A 524 -4.12 -19.64 10.65
N SER A 525 -4.17 -18.42 10.13
CA SER A 525 -5.39 -17.63 9.98
C SER A 525 -5.68 -17.30 8.52
N ASP A 526 -6.91 -17.53 8.07
CA ASP A 526 -7.42 -17.04 6.79
C ASP A 526 -8.96 -17.05 6.77
N HIS A 527 -9.54 -16.64 5.65
CA HIS A 527 -10.95 -16.82 5.34
C HIS A 527 -11.35 -18.31 5.31
N THR A 528 -12.62 -18.60 5.63
CA THR A 528 -13.09 -19.98 5.80
C THR A 528 -12.86 -20.86 4.56
N LYS A 529 -13.08 -20.32 3.35
CA LYS A 529 -12.90 -21.09 2.10
C LYS A 529 -11.42 -21.41 1.84
N GLU A 530 -10.56 -20.44 2.06
CA GLU A 530 -9.11 -20.50 1.89
C GLU A 530 -8.50 -21.50 2.89
N MET A 531 -8.92 -21.47 4.15
CA MET A 531 -8.48 -22.45 5.15
C MET A 531 -9.01 -23.86 4.86
N GLN A 532 -10.25 -24.01 4.39
CA GLN A 532 -10.76 -25.31 3.95
C GLN A 532 -9.95 -25.87 2.77
N GLN A 533 -9.55 -25.01 1.83
CA GLN A 533 -8.68 -25.39 0.73
C GLN A 533 -7.29 -25.78 1.23
N LEU A 534 -6.68 -25.00 2.13
CA LEU A 534 -5.39 -25.30 2.76
C LEU A 534 -5.39 -26.67 3.43
N LEU A 535 -6.42 -26.94 4.25
CA LEU A 535 -6.57 -28.22 4.96
C LEU A 535 -6.83 -29.39 4.02
N LYS A 536 -7.52 -29.16 2.89
CA LYS A 536 -7.80 -30.19 1.89
C LYS A 536 -6.55 -30.53 1.08
N SER A 537 -5.72 -29.54 0.75
CA SER A 537 -4.47 -29.74 0.01
C SER A 537 -3.33 -30.24 0.87
N ASN A 538 -3.38 -30.06 2.20
CA ASN A 538 -2.31 -30.44 3.13
C ASN A 538 -2.85 -31.30 4.29
N PRO A 539 -3.08 -32.61 4.08
CA PRO A 539 -3.54 -33.52 5.13
C PRO A 539 -2.57 -33.60 6.32
N ASP A 540 -1.27 -33.38 6.10
CA ASP A 540 -0.25 -33.37 7.14
C ASP A 540 -0.44 -32.22 8.15
N LEU A 541 -0.83 -31.03 7.68
CA LEU A 541 -1.18 -29.91 8.56
C LEU A 541 -2.40 -30.28 9.41
N LYS A 542 -3.43 -30.87 8.78
CA LYS A 542 -4.66 -31.30 9.45
C LYS A 542 -4.40 -32.35 10.53
N ALA A 543 -3.44 -33.25 10.30
CA ALA A 543 -3.08 -34.27 11.28
C ALA A 543 -2.32 -33.72 12.50
N ARG A 544 -1.69 -32.54 12.38
CA ARG A 544 -0.84 -31.92 13.40
C ARG A 544 -1.56 -30.84 14.23
N ILE A 545 -2.74 -30.40 13.79
CA ILE A 545 -3.52 -29.36 14.46
C ILE A 545 -4.81 -29.96 15.02
N SER A 546 -4.92 -29.95 16.35
CA SER A 546 -6.13 -30.37 17.07
C SER A 546 -7.10 -29.22 17.35
N ASN A 547 -6.64 -27.97 17.28
CA ASN A 547 -7.40 -26.80 17.68
C ASN A 547 -7.88 -26.05 16.43
N ILE A 548 -9.17 -26.16 16.10
CA ILE A 548 -9.79 -25.44 14.98
C ILE A 548 -10.84 -24.50 15.54
N PHE A 549 -10.63 -23.21 15.34
CA PHE A 549 -11.51 -22.14 15.77
C PHE A 549 -12.27 -21.60 14.56
N ASP A 550 -13.59 -21.79 14.58
CA ASP A 550 -14.50 -21.17 13.62
C ASP A 550 -15.00 -19.84 14.18
N PHE A 551 -14.61 -18.77 13.51
CA PHE A 551 -15.00 -17.39 13.78
C PHE A 551 -16.17 -17.04 12.86
N GLU A 552 -17.37 -17.32 13.36
CA GLU A 552 -18.62 -17.01 12.69
C GLU A 552 -18.77 -15.50 12.47
N ASP A 553 -19.49 -15.13 11.41
CA ASP A 553 -19.92 -13.74 11.24
C ASP A 553 -20.84 -13.35 12.41
N TYR A 554 -20.69 -12.12 12.90
CA TYR A 554 -21.55 -11.62 13.97
C TYR A 554 -23.01 -11.54 13.48
N SER A 555 -23.93 -11.88 14.36
CA SER A 555 -25.35 -11.61 14.16
C SER A 555 -25.62 -10.10 14.15
N PRO A 556 -26.73 -9.63 13.52
CA PRO A 556 -27.14 -8.23 13.60
C PRO A 556 -27.20 -7.70 15.03
N GLU A 557 -27.69 -8.52 15.97
CA GLU A 557 -27.78 -8.17 17.39
C GLU A 557 -26.39 -7.98 18.03
N GLU A 558 -25.43 -8.85 17.71
CA GLU A 558 -24.05 -8.72 18.19
C GLU A 558 -23.35 -7.49 17.58
N ILE A 559 -23.61 -7.19 16.31
CA ILE A 559 -23.11 -5.98 15.65
C ILE A 559 -23.65 -4.72 16.29
N ILE A 560 -24.96 -4.67 16.54
CA ILE A 560 -25.60 -3.56 17.27
C ILE A 560 -24.93 -3.38 18.63
N GLN A 561 -24.73 -4.46 19.37
CA GLN A 561 -24.10 -4.40 20.69
C GLN A 561 -22.64 -3.88 20.62
N ILE A 562 -21.86 -4.31 19.62
CA ILE A 562 -20.50 -3.78 19.37
C ILE A 562 -20.58 -2.29 19.03
N GLY A 563 -21.53 -1.89 18.19
CA GLY A 563 -21.76 -0.49 17.81
C GLY A 563 -22.12 0.40 18.99
N HIS A 564 -23.02 -0.04 19.86
CA HIS A 564 -23.35 0.65 21.11
C HIS A 564 -22.15 0.78 22.02
N ASN A 565 -21.42 -0.32 22.25
CA ASN A 565 -20.25 -0.30 23.11
C ASN A 565 -19.22 0.73 22.62
N HIS A 566 -19.03 0.84 21.31
CA HIS A 566 -18.16 1.85 20.70
C HIS A 566 -18.66 3.28 20.99
N LEU A 567 -19.94 3.58 20.70
CA LEU A 567 -20.51 4.92 20.93
C LEU A 567 -20.48 5.32 22.42
N ILE A 568 -20.79 4.39 23.32
CA ILE A 568 -20.77 4.61 24.78
C ILE A 568 -19.35 4.86 25.28
N GLN A 569 -18.36 4.12 24.78
CA GLN A 569 -16.96 4.30 25.16
C GLN A 569 -16.44 5.69 24.78
N GLU A 570 -16.85 6.19 23.62
CA GLU A 570 -16.54 7.53 23.11
C GLU A 570 -17.50 8.63 23.65
N GLN A 571 -18.34 8.29 24.62
CA GLN A 571 -19.26 9.23 25.32
C GLN A 571 -20.35 9.87 24.43
N TYR A 572 -20.74 9.23 23.33
CA TYR A 572 -21.86 9.65 22.50
C TYR A 572 -23.20 9.09 22.99
N VAL A 573 -24.28 9.82 22.71
CA VAL A 573 -25.65 9.44 23.07
C VAL A 573 -26.51 9.40 21.80
N LEU A 574 -27.30 8.35 21.64
CA LEU A 574 -28.30 8.26 20.56
C LEU A 574 -29.60 8.93 21.01
N GLU A 575 -30.19 9.77 20.17
CA GLU A 575 -31.52 10.34 20.47
C GLU A 575 -32.59 9.26 20.58
N ASP A 576 -32.46 8.20 19.78
CA ASP A 576 -33.32 7.03 19.74
C ASP A 576 -32.48 5.77 19.48
N SER A 577 -32.28 4.98 20.53
CA SER A 577 -31.51 3.73 20.47
C SER A 577 -32.21 2.66 19.60
N ASP A 578 -33.54 2.57 19.65
CA ASP A 578 -34.29 1.57 18.88
C ASP A 578 -34.24 1.90 17.39
N TYR A 579 -34.19 3.19 17.04
CA TYR A 579 -34.00 3.65 15.67
C TYR A 579 -32.64 3.22 15.13
N TYR A 580 -31.57 3.46 15.90
CA TYR A 580 -30.22 3.00 15.54
C TYR A 580 -30.18 1.48 15.33
N ASP A 581 -30.71 0.70 16.27
CA ASP A 581 -30.71 -0.77 16.22
C ASP A 581 -31.35 -1.28 14.93
N LYS A 582 -32.55 -0.81 14.62
CA LYS A 582 -33.30 -1.22 13.44
C LYS A 582 -32.54 -0.92 12.15
N HIS A 583 -31.95 0.27 12.06
CA HIS A 583 -31.28 0.74 10.86
C HIS A 583 -29.91 0.09 10.66
N VAL A 584 -29.15 -0.10 11.73
CA VAL A 584 -27.88 -0.82 11.71
C VAL A 584 -28.09 -2.30 11.34
N ALA A 585 -29.06 -2.98 11.97
CA ALA A 585 -29.38 -4.37 11.61
C ALA A 585 -29.73 -4.49 10.12
N SER A 586 -30.58 -3.58 9.62
CA SER A 586 -30.97 -3.57 8.21
C SER A 586 -29.75 -3.36 7.31
N ALA A 587 -28.94 -2.33 7.54
CA ALA A 587 -27.79 -2.02 6.69
C ALA A 587 -26.72 -3.13 6.70
N TYR A 588 -26.52 -3.76 7.86
CA TYR A 588 -25.58 -4.86 8.00
C TYR A 588 -26.03 -6.09 7.20
N GLN A 589 -27.31 -6.48 7.29
CA GLN A 589 -27.88 -7.61 6.54
C GLN A 589 -27.75 -7.47 5.01
N PHE A 590 -27.77 -6.24 4.48
CA PHE A 590 -27.64 -5.97 3.05
C PHE A 590 -26.19 -5.79 2.57
N THR A 591 -25.20 -5.87 3.47
CA THR A 591 -23.78 -5.68 3.10
C THR A 591 -23.12 -7.00 2.67
N PRO A 592 -22.53 -7.09 1.46
CA PRO A 592 -21.82 -8.29 1.03
C PRO A 592 -20.55 -8.52 1.86
N ASN A 593 -20.30 -9.79 2.21
CA ASN A 593 -19.15 -10.28 2.98
C ASN A 593 -19.01 -9.78 4.43
N HIS A 594 -20.02 -9.06 4.94
CA HIS A 594 -20.24 -8.57 6.30
C HIS A 594 -19.10 -7.75 6.96
N ASN A 595 -17.82 -8.07 6.76
CA ASN A 595 -16.62 -7.44 7.37
C ASN A 595 -16.69 -7.20 8.90
N ASN A 596 -17.74 -7.71 9.55
CA ASN A 596 -17.95 -7.86 10.97
C ASN A 596 -17.63 -6.58 11.74
N SER A 597 -16.75 -6.65 12.74
CA SER A 597 -16.44 -5.48 13.57
C SER A 597 -15.94 -4.29 12.74
N HIS A 598 -15.16 -4.52 11.67
CA HIS A 598 -14.70 -3.43 10.81
C HIS A 598 -15.85 -2.67 10.14
N TRP A 599 -16.94 -3.37 9.80
CA TRP A 599 -18.12 -2.73 9.21
C TRP A 599 -18.79 -1.78 10.17
N ILE A 600 -19.08 -2.21 11.40
CA ILE A 600 -19.79 -1.38 12.38
C ILE A 600 -18.95 -0.20 12.88
N HIS A 601 -17.63 -0.38 13.01
CA HIS A 601 -16.74 0.74 13.34
C HIS A 601 -16.75 1.77 12.21
N ASN A 602 -16.65 1.34 10.94
CA ASN A 602 -16.76 2.26 9.81
C ASN A 602 -18.15 2.90 9.70
N PHE A 603 -19.22 2.19 10.07
CA PHE A 603 -20.58 2.74 10.10
C PHE A 603 -20.69 3.86 11.14
N ASN A 604 -20.26 3.59 12.36
CA ASN A 604 -20.26 4.58 13.43
C ASN A 604 -19.34 5.77 13.12
N GLU A 605 -18.16 5.54 12.55
CA GLU A 605 -17.27 6.61 12.07
C GLU A 605 -17.99 7.57 11.10
N GLN A 606 -18.70 7.03 10.11
CA GLN A 606 -19.49 7.86 9.19
C GLN A 606 -20.63 8.58 9.91
N LEU A 607 -21.25 7.92 10.89
CA LEU A 607 -22.32 8.49 11.71
C LEU A 607 -21.83 9.69 12.51
N LEU A 608 -20.66 9.57 13.14
CA LEU A 608 -20.02 10.64 13.89
C LEU A 608 -19.62 11.80 12.98
N LYS A 609 -19.05 11.53 11.80
CA LYS A 609 -18.75 12.58 10.79
C LYS A 609 -20.00 13.31 10.32
N THR A 610 -21.10 12.60 10.15
CA THR A 610 -22.38 13.18 9.73
C THR A 610 -22.99 14.05 10.82
N MET A 611 -22.95 13.57 12.07
CA MET A 611 -23.36 14.33 13.24
C MET A 611 -22.53 15.61 13.42
N ALA A 612 -21.20 15.52 13.30
CA ALA A 612 -20.30 16.67 13.39
C ALA A 612 -20.63 17.73 12.34
N ASN A 613 -20.81 17.32 11.08
CA ASN A 613 -21.22 18.21 10.00
C ASN A 613 -22.58 18.87 10.26
N ARG A 614 -23.56 18.15 10.82
CA ARG A 614 -24.83 18.75 11.21
C ARG A 614 -24.63 19.76 12.35
N SER A 615 -23.89 19.39 13.39
CA SER A 615 -23.64 20.25 14.54
C SER A 615 -23.00 21.59 14.13
N TYR A 616 -22.00 21.54 13.25
CA TYR A 616 -21.35 22.72 12.68
C TYR A 616 -22.34 23.61 11.90
N ASN A 617 -23.10 23.02 10.98
CA ASN A 617 -24.05 23.78 10.15
C ASN A 617 -25.22 24.38 10.95
N GLU A 618 -25.64 23.74 12.04
CA GLU A 618 -26.72 24.20 12.92
C GLU A 618 -26.22 25.16 14.02
N ASN A 619 -24.90 25.39 14.16
CA ASN A 619 -24.29 26.04 15.33
C ASN A 619 -24.78 25.44 16.66
N SER A 620 -24.93 24.12 16.71
CA SER A 620 -25.42 23.39 17.89
C SER A 620 -24.38 23.37 19.00
N THR A 621 -24.81 23.58 20.24
CA THR A 621 -23.96 23.38 21.44
C THR A 621 -23.95 21.94 21.92
N ASP A 622 -24.88 21.12 21.44
CA ASP A 622 -24.92 19.69 21.67
C ASP A 622 -24.09 18.98 20.59
N VAL A 623 -22.95 18.44 21.02
CA VAL A 623 -21.94 17.75 20.21
C VAL A 623 -21.86 16.25 20.51
N ALA A 624 -22.71 15.75 21.41
CA ALA A 624 -22.69 14.37 21.88
C ALA A 624 -23.92 13.58 21.40
N THR A 625 -25.03 14.24 21.08
CA THR A 625 -26.26 13.59 20.64
C THR A 625 -26.28 13.33 19.14
N ILE A 626 -26.28 12.05 18.78
CA ILE A 626 -26.52 11.54 17.42
C ILE A 626 -28.03 11.52 17.17
N LYS A 627 -28.47 12.25 16.14
CA LYS A 627 -29.89 12.35 15.79
C LYS A 627 -30.27 11.34 14.71
N ASN A 628 -31.56 11.03 14.58
CA ASN A 628 -32.08 10.12 13.55
C ASN A 628 -31.77 10.61 12.15
N ILE A 629 -31.73 11.93 11.93
CA ILE A 629 -31.31 12.51 10.65
C ILE A 629 -29.84 12.20 10.28
N ASP A 630 -28.97 11.99 11.28
CA ASP A 630 -27.58 11.61 11.04
C ASP A 630 -27.53 10.13 10.63
N ILE A 631 -28.30 9.29 11.31
CA ILE A 631 -28.48 7.87 10.99
C ILE A 631 -29.05 7.73 9.58
N ASP A 632 -30.08 8.49 9.22
CA ASP A 632 -30.69 8.46 7.89
C ASP A 632 -29.70 8.82 6.79
N LYS A 633 -28.86 9.84 7.01
CA LYS A 633 -27.83 10.24 6.04
C LYS A 633 -26.77 9.16 5.86
N VAL A 634 -26.33 8.50 6.93
CA VAL A 634 -25.33 7.42 6.87
C VAL A 634 -25.91 6.14 6.30
N ILE A 635 -27.13 5.79 6.67
CA ILE A 635 -27.86 4.68 6.06
C ILE A 635 -28.08 4.94 4.59
N HIS A 636 -28.47 6.17 4.23
CA HIS A 636 -28.54 6.57 2.83
C HIS A 636 -27.18 6.35 2.17
N GLN A 637 -26.05 6.75 2.77
CA GLN A 637 -24.71 6.50 2.24
C GLN A 637 -24.31 5.02 2.14
N TYR A 638 -24.70 4.16 3.09
CA TYR A 638 -24.42 2.71 3.05
C TYR A 638 -25.28 1.99 2.01
N LEU A 639 -26.56 2.36 1.94
CA LEU A 639 -27.46 1.96 0.86
C LEU A 639 -27.05 2.59 -0.48
N SER A 640 -26.33 3.73 -0.46
CA SER A 640 -25.69 4.37 -1.62
C SER A 640 -24.27 3.85 -1.90
N GLY A 641 -23.67 3.07 -0.99
CA GLY A 641 -22.45 2.28 -1.19
C GLY A 641 -22.68 1.14 -2.20
N ILE A 642 -23.95 0.92 -2.53
CA ILE A 642 -24.42 0.55 -3.86
C ILE A 642 -24.24 1.77 -4.81
N ASN A 643 -23.00 2.18 -5.02
CA ASN A 643 -22.47 3.19 -5.96
C ASN A 643 -23.42 4.36 -6.38
N PRO A 644 -23.15 5.64 -6.02
CA PRO A 644 -23.74 6.80 -6.68
C PRO A 644 -22.98 7.07 -8.00
N ASP A 645 -22.95 6.09 -8.89
CA ASP A 645 -23.30 6.45 -10.26
C ASP A 645 -24.74 6.96 -10.16
N GLU A 646 -25.10 8.07 -10.83
CA GLU A 646 -26.51 8.47 -11.00
C GLU A 646 -27.35 7.20 -11.11
N ASP A 647 -28.41 7.11 -10.29
CA ASP A 647 -29.37 6.01 -10.28
C ASP A 647 -29.40 5.36 -11.67
N ALA A 648 -28.99 4.09 -11.80
CA ALA A 648 -28.73 3.51 -13.12
C ALA A 648 -29.99 3.51 -13.98
N TRP A 649 -31.15 3.59 -13.33
CA TRP A 649 -32.45 3.87 -13.92
C TRP A 649 -32.52 5.27 -14.55
N THR A 650 -32.06 6.30 -13.84
CA THR A 650 -31.89 7.67 -14.36
C THR A 650 -30.92 7.72 -15.55
N LYS A 651 -29.74 7.08 -15.48
CA LYS A 651 -28.81 6.99 -16.63
C LYS A 651 -29.45 6.31 -17.84
N LEU A 652 -30.19 5.22 -17.61
CA LEU A 652 -30.95 4.54 -18.67
C LEU A 652 -31.99 5.48 -19.30
N ASN A 653 -32.68 6.29 -18.50
CA ASN A 653 -33.67 7.24 -19.00
C ASN A 653 -33.04 8.41 -19.77
N GLN A 654 -31.84 8.86 -19.39
CA GLN A 654 -31.09 9.90 -20.09
C GLN A 654 -30.54 9.47 -21.45
N LEU A 655 -30.38 8.17 -21.73
CA LEU A 655 -29.95 7.71 -23.05
C LEU A 655 -30.87 8.25 -24.14
N ILE A 656 -30.32 8.74 -25.24
CA ILE A 656 -31.12 9.24 -26.36
C ILE A 656 -31.80 8.05 -27.05
N GLY A 657 -33.09 8.21 -27.42
CA GLY A 657 -33.89 7.21 -28.13
C GLY A 657 -34.23 5.94 -27.35
N ILE A 658 -34.35 4.81 -28.05
CA ILE A 658 -34.65 3.45 -27.53
C ILE A 658 -35.85 3.39 -26.57
N SER A 659 -36.88 4.21 -26.81
CA SER A 659 -38.06 4.34 -25.94
C SER A 659 -38.77 3.00 -25.71
N THR A 660 -38.91 2.20 -26.76
CA THR A 660 -39.48 0.84 -26.71
C THR A 660 -38.72 -0.05 -25.73
N VAL A 661 -37.39 -0.06 -25.81
CA VAL A 661 -36.51 -0.85 -24.92
C VAL A 661 -36.62 -0.35 -23.47
N LYS A 662 -36.63 0.96 -23.24
CA LYS A 662 -36.78 1.53 -21.90
C LYS A 662 -38.09 1.09 -21.24
N HIS A 663 -39.20 1.09 -21.99
CA HIS A 663 -40.49 0.62 -21.49
C HIS A 663 -40.48 -0.89 -21.18
N GLN A 664 -39.88 -1.71 -22.07
CA GLN A 664 -39.72 -3.14 -21.84
C GLN A 664 -38.89 -3.42 -20.59
N ILE A 665 -37.79 -2.70 -20.40
CA ILE A 665 -36.92 -2.83 -19.23
C ILE A 665 -37.68 -2.41 -17.97
N LYS A 666 -38.47 -1.34 -18.00
CA LYS A 666 -39.30 -0.93 -16.85
C LYS A 666 -40.24 -2.05 -16.43
N THR A 667 -40.95 -2.61 -17.39
CA THR A 667 -41.87 -3.74 -17.15
C THR A 667 -41.12 -4.95 -16.57
N PHE A 668 -39.95 -5.27 -17.12
CA PHE A 668 -39.11 -6.38 -16.64
C PHE A 668 -38.62 -6.17 -15.20
N ILE A 669 -38.15 -4.96 -14.86
CA ILE A 669 -37.70 -4.62 -13.51
C ILE A 669 -38.87 -4.67 -12.51
N ASP A 670 -40.02 -4.09 -12.86
CA ASP A 670 -41.20 -4.07 -11.99
C ASP A 670 -41.71 -5.48 -11.67
N LEU A 671 -41.74 -6.37 -12.67
CA LEU A 671 -42.09 -7.78 -12.47
C LEU A 671 -41.08 -8.50 -11.57
N THR A 672 -39.80 -8.20 -11.74
CA THR A 672 -38.74 -8.84 -10.96
C THR A 672 -38.75 -8.39 -9.50
N GLU A 673 -38.98 -7.10 -9.24
CA GLU A 673 -39.16 -6.57 -7.88
C GLU A 673 -40.38 -7.17 -7.18
N LEU A 674 -41.50 -7.31 -7.90
CA LEU A 674 -42.71 -7.95 -7.36
C LEU A 674 -42.44 -9.39 -6.94
N ASN A 675 -41.75 -10.17 -7.78
CA ASN A 675 -41.40 -11.56 -7.47
C ASN A 675 -40.42 -11.66 -6.30
N LYS A 676 -39.44 -10.75 -6.21
CA LYS A 676 -38.53 -10.66 -5.05
C LYS A 676 -39.30 -10.44 -3.75
N LYS A 677 -40.24 -9.48 -3.71
CA LYS A 677 -41.07 -9.20 -2.53
C LYS A 677 -41.94 -10.39 -2.12
N ARG A 678 -42.51 -11.13 -3.09
CA ARG A 678 -43.28 -12.35 -2.80
C ARG A 678 -42.42 -13.44 -2.16
N PHE A 679 -41.19 -13.61 -2.66
CA PHE A 679 -40.24 -14.56 -2.11
C PHE A 679 -39.84 -14.20 -0.67
N GLU A 680 -39.55 -12.92 -0.40
CA GLU A 680 -39.26 -12.42 0.95
C GLU A 680 -40.43 -12.62 1.94
N GLN A 681 -41.66 -12.67 1.43
CA GLN A 681 -42.88 -12.93 2.22
C GLN A 681 -43.23 -14.44 2.34
N GLY A 682 -42.35 -15.34 1.88
CA GLY A 682 -42.56 -16.79 1.98
C GLY A 682 -43.67 -17.34 1.09
N GLN A 683 -44.12 -16.59 0.07
CA GLN A 683 -45.17 -17.04 -0.85
C GLN A 683 -44.61 -18.03 -1.89
N ALA A 684 -45.46 -18.96 -2.35
CA ALA A 684 -45.12 -19.93 -3.39
C ALA A 684 -44.75 -19.20 -4.70
N ASN A 685 -43.49 -19.37 -5.13
CA ASN A 685 -42.94 -18.66 -6.28
C ASN A 685 -43.33 -19.38 -7.58
N THR A 686 -43.73 -18.62 -8.61
CA THR A 686 -43.56 -19.04 -9.99
C THR A 686 -42.11 -18.76 -10.39
N ASP A 687 -41.34 -19.77 -10.82
CA ASP A 687 -39.93 -19.60 -11.18
C ASP A 687 -39.74 -18.63 -12.37
N PHE A 688 -39.56 -17.35 -12.09
CA PHE A 688 -39.31 -16.30 -13.08
C PHE A 688 -37.82 -16.32 -13.49
N SER A 689 -37.56 -16.49 -14.78
CA SER A 689 -36.19 -16.47 -15.33
C SER A 689 -35.78 -15.03 -15.66
N LEU A 690 -34.55 -14.65 -15.26
CA LEU A 690 -33.95 -13.35 -15.58
C LEU A 690 -33.16 -13.35 -16.89
N HIS A 691 -32.92 -14.53 -17.47
CA HIS A 691 -32.18 -14.64 -18.73
C HIS A 691 -32.91 -13.90 -19.84
N SER A 692 -32.15 -13.23 -20.70
CA SER A 692 -32.70 -12.26 -21.66
C SER A 692 -32.05 -12.35 -23.05
N LEU A 693 -32.81 -11.99 -24.08
CA LEU A 693 -32.38 -11.83 -25.47
C LEU A 693 -32.36 -10.36 -25.85
N TYR A 694 -31.25 -9.88 -26.39
CA TYR A 694 -31.07 -8.49 -26.83
C TYR A 694 -30.88 -8.49 -28.35
N LEU A 695 -31.91 -8.06 -29.08
CA LEU A 695 -31.99 -8.18 -30.55
C LEU A 695 -31.93 -6.81 -31.20
N GLY A 696 -31.04 -6.62 -32.18
CA GLY A 696 -31.05 -5.39 -32.98
C GLY A 696 -29.76 -5.19 -33.77
N ASN A 697 -29.76 -4.22 -34.68
CA ASN A 697 -28.62 -3.89 -35.55
C ASN A 697 -27.37 -3.42 -34.77
N PRO A 698 -26.17 -3.39 -35.38
CA PRO A 698 -24.97 -2.86 -34.74
C PRO A 698 -25.17 -1.43 -34.26
N GLY A 699 -24.53 -1.07 -33.12
CA GLY A 699 -24.51 0.31 -32.64
C GLY A 699 -25.84 0.84 -32.06
N THR A 700 -26.84 -0.02 -31.85
CA THR A 700 -28.13 0.33 -31.21
C THR A 700 -28.08 0.40 -29.67
N GLY A 701 -26.90 0.22 -29.05
CA GLY A 701 -26.72 0.37 -27.61
C GLY A 701 -26.95 -0.87 -26.74
N LYS A 702 -27.08 -2.07 -27.34
CA LYS A 702 -27.30 -3.36 -26.62
C LYS A 702 -26.38 -3.55 -25.39
N THR A 703 -25.07 -3.48 -25.58
CA THR A 703 -24.09 -3.67 -24.50
C THR A 703 -24.18 -2.58 -23.43
N THR A 704 -24.35 -1.33 -23.85
CA THR A 704 -24.51 -0.18 -22.93
C THR A 704 -25.73 -0.37 -22.03
N VAL A 705 -26.87 -0.73 -22.62
CA VAL A 705 -28.11 -0.98 -21.88
C VAL A 705 -28.00 -2.23 -21.01
N ALA A 706 -27.37 -3.31 -21.48
CA ALA A 706 -27.16 -4.51 -20.68
C ALA A 706 -26.35 -4.23 -19.40
N ARG A 707 -25.31 -3.40 -19.52
CA ARG A 707 -24.49 -2.96 -18.39
C ARG A 707 -25.30 -2.14 -17.39
N LEU A 708 -26.14 -1.21 -17.87
CA LEU A 708 -27.03 -0.42 -17.02
C LEU A 708 -28.09 -1.29 -16.33
N VAL A 709 -28.71 -2.22 -17.06
CA VAL A 709 -29.68 -3.17 -16.49
C VAL A 709 -29.03 -4.03 -15.41
N GLY A 710 -27.81 -4.53 -15.62
CA GLY A 710 -27.07 -5.23 -14.57
C GLY A 710 -26.87 -4.38 -13.32
N LYS A 711 -26.52 -3.11 -13.47
CA LYS A 711 -26.42 -2.16 -12.35
C LYS A 711 -27.77 -1.93 -11.66
N ILE A 712 -28.87 -1.76 -12.42
CA ILE A 712 -30.22 -1.61 -11.87
C ILE A 712 -30.60 -2.84 -11.05
N LEU A 713 -30.40 -4.05 -11.59
CA LEU A 713 -30.71 -5.31 -10.90
C LEU A 713 -29.93 -5.43 -9.59
N TYR A 714 -28.66 -5.00 -9.57
CA TYR A 714 -27.86 -4.96 -8.36
C TYR A 714 -28.38 -3.91 -7.37
N GLN A 715 -28.68 -2.70 -7.84
CA GLN A 715 -29.23 -1.61 -7.03
C GLN A 715 -30.57 -1.96 -6.38
N LYS A 716 -31.38 -2.79 -7.04
CA LYS A 716 -32.65 -3.33 -6.51
C LYS A 716 -32.46 -4.60 -5.67
N GLY A 717 -31.22 -5.06 -5.47
CA GLY A 717 -30.88 -6.26 -4.74
C GLY A 717 -31.45 -7.54 -5.34
N ILE A 718 -31.69 -7.55 -6.66
CA ILE A 718 -32.17 -8.73 -7.41
C ILE A 718 -31.00 -9.68 -7.69
N ILE A 719 -29.84 -9.13 -8.04
CA ILE A 719 -28.59 -9.89 -8.17
C ILE A 719 -27.66 -9.54 -7.00
N LYS A 720 -26.85 -10.52 -6.58
CA LYS A 720 -26.03 -10.42 -5.36
C LYS A 720 -24.79 -9.55 -5.52
N GLN A 721 -24.32 -9.35 -6.75
CA GLN A 721 -23.06 -8.67 -7.04
C GLN A 721 -23.22 -7.74 -8.25
N GLN A 722 -22.56 -6.58 -8.21
CA GLN A 722 -22.46 -5.64 -9.33
C GLN A 722 -21.45 -6.13 -10.39
N ARG A 723 -21.51 -7.41 -10.74
CA ARG A 723 -20.58 -8.06 -11.65
C ARG A 723 -21.19 -8.14 -13.04
N PHE A 724 -20.45 -7.67 -14.05
CA PHE A 724 -20.84 -7.75 -15.46
C PHE A 724 -19.66 -8.30 -16.27
N ILE A 725 -19.82 -9.49 -16.85
CA ILE A 725 -18.80 -10.15 -17.68
C ILE A 725 -19.30 -10.17 -19.12
N GLU A 726 -18.53 -9.56 -20.02
CA GLU A 726 -18.81 -9.53 -21.46
C GLU A 726 -17.90 -10.53 -22.18
N VAL A 727 -18.49 -11.40 -22.99
CA VAL A 727 -17.78 -12.46 -23.71
C VAL A 727 -18.29 -12.62 -25.14
N SER A 728 -17.44 -13.19 -25.98
CA SER A 728 -17.73 -13.57 -27.36
C SER A 728 -17.46 -15.06 -27.58
N ARG A 729 -17.66 -15.55 -28.82
CA ARG A 729 -17.32 -16.94 -29.19
C ARG A 729 -15.90 -17.34 -28.80
N SER A 730 -14.91 -16.46 -29.00
CA SER A 730 -13.49 -16.80 -28.75
C SER A 730 -13.19 -17.05 -27.28
N ASP A 731 -14.01 -16.51 -26.38
CA ASP A 731 -13.84 -16.62 -24.93
C ASP A 731 -14.48 -17.90 -24.39
N LEU A 732 -15.52 -18.39 -25.05
CA LEU A 732 -16.27 -19.58 -24.64
C LEU A 732 -15.71 -20.85 -25.29
N VAL A 733 -15.33 -20.78 -26.56
CA VAL A 733 -14.93 -21.95 -27.35
C VAL A 733 -13.41 -22.20 -27.24
N GLY A 734 -13.03 -23.44 -26.93
CA GLY A 734 -11.64 -23.89 -26.85
C GLY A 734 -11.01 -24.11 -28.23
N ARG A 735 -9.68 -24.29 -28.25
CA ARG A 735 -8.94 -24.63 -29.48
C ARG A 735 -8.82 -26.15 -29.66
N TYR A 736 -8.96 -26.92 -28.57
CA TYR A 736 -8.80 -28.37 -28.54
C TYR A 736 -10.08 -29.10 -28.04
N ILE A 737 -10.22 -30.38 -28.39
CA ILE A 737 -11.33 -31.24 -27.94
C ILE A 737 -11.32 -31.34 -26.40
N GLY A 738 -12.48 -31.13 -25.77
CA GLY A 738 -12.65 -31.21 -24.31
C GLY A 738 -12.24 -29.95 -23.53
N GLU A 739 -11.70 -28.93 -24.20
CA GLU A 739 -11.35 -27.65 -23.57
C GLU A 739 -12.58 -26.72 -23.42
N THR A 740 -13.53 -26.80 -24.35
CA THR A 740 -14.64 -25.85 -24.46
C THR A 740 -15.56 -25.87 -23.24
N SER A 741 -15.97 -27.05 -22.77
CA SER A 741 -16.79 -27.19 -21.55
C SER A 741 -16.11 -26.59 -20.32
N ILE A 742 -14.80 -26.86 -20.12
CA ILE A 742 -14.03 -26.30 -18.99
C ILE A 742 -13.94 -24.78 -19.09
N LYS A 743 -13.61 -24.26 -20.28
CA LYS A 743 -13.46 -22.83 -20.53
C LYS A 743 -14.78 -22.08 -20.34
N THR A 744 -15.87 -22.62 -20.90
CA THR A 744 -17.23 -22.10 -20.75
C THR A 744 -17.67 -22.11 -19.29
N ARG A 745 -17.47 -23.23 -18.57
CA ARG A 745 -17.80 -23.34 -17.15
C ARG A 745 -17.06 -22.32 -16.31
N LYS A 746 -15.76 -22.10 -16.55
CA LYS A 746 -14.97 -21.10 -15.81
C LYS A 746 -15.52 -19.69 -16.00
N VAL A 747 -15.94 -19.34 -17.22
CA VAL A 747 -16.59 -18.05 -17.50
C VAL A 747 -17.92 -17.92 -16.74
N LEU A 748 -18.73 -18.98 -16.75
CA LEU A 748 -20.02 -19.03 -16.05
C LEU A 748 -19.86 -18.92 -14.53
N GLU A 749 -18.92 -19.66 -13.94
CA GLU A 749 -18.56 -19.58 -12.52
C GLU A 749 -18.09 -18.18 -12.12
N ASN A 750 -17.28 -17.54 -12.98
CA ASN A 750 -16.86 -16.18 -12.75
C ASN A 750 -18.05 -15.20 -12.76
N ALA A 751 -19.08 -15.45 -13.56
CA ALA A 751 -20.26 -14.57 -13.65
C ALA A 751 -21.31 -14.79 -12.54
N LEU A 752 -21.12 -15.78 -11.67
CA LEU A 752 -22.04 -16.04 -10.54
C LEU A 752 -22.22 -14.81 -9.65
N GLY A 753 -23.47 -14.60 -9.25
CA GLY A 753 -23.95 -13.44 -8.51
C GLY A 753 -24.22 -12.21 -9.37
N GLY A 754 -23.88 -12.22 -10.66
CA GLY A 754 -23.94 -11.08 -11.56
C GLY A 754 -24.56 -11.38 -12.93
N VAL A 755 -24.08 -10.66 -13.96
CA VAL A 755 -24.55 -10.74 -15.35
C VAL A 755 -23.44 -11.26 -16.26
N LEU A 756 -23.74 -12.27 -17.07
CA LEU A 756 -22.95 -12.71 -18.22
C LEU A 756 -23.61 -12.21 -19.51
N PHE A 757 -22.92 -11.35 -20.26
CA PHE A 757 -23.35 -10.85 -21.56
C PHE A 757 -22.57 -11.54 -22.67
N ILE A 758 -23.26 -12.27 -23.53
CA ILE A 758 -22.68 -12.99 -24.66
C ILE A 758 -23.00 -12.21 -25.94
N ASP A 759 -22.00 -11.49 -26.46
CA ASP A 759 -22.13 -10.72 -27.70
C ASP A 759 -22.02 -11.62 -28.94
N GLU A 760 -22.77 -11.26 -29.97
CA GLU A 760 -22.93 -12.03 -31.21
C GLU A 760 -23.14 -13.53 -30.96
N ALA A 761 -24.04 -13.87 -30.03
CA ALA A 761 -24.23 -15.24 -29.55
C ALA A 761 -24.56 -16.26 -30.65
N TYR A 762 -25.22 -15.81 -31.73
CA TYR A 762 -25.49 -16.65 -32.91
C TYR A 762 -24.22 -17.24 -33.52
N THR A 763 -23.05 -16.61 -33.32
CA THR A 763 -21.76 -17.11 -33.82
C THR A 763 -21.32 -18.39 -33.13
N LEU A 764 -21.84 -18.72 -31.93
CA LEU A 764 -21.58 -19.99 -31.25
C LEU A 764 -22.03 -21.18 -32.09
N TYR A 765 -22.99 -20.98 -32.99
CA TYR A 765 -23.46 -22.01 -33.90
C TYR A 765 -23.12 -21.68 -35.38
N LYS A 766 -22.72 -22.68 -36.15
CA LYS A 766 -22.54 -22.60 -37.62
C LYS A 766 -23.12 -23.86 -38.25
N ASP A 767 -23.89 -23.72 -39.34
CA ASP A 767 -24.59 -24.84 -40.02
C ASP A 767 -23.65 -25.93 -40.53
N HIS A 768 -22.40 -25.58 -40.85
CA HIS A 768 -21.38 -26.49 -41.38
C HIS A 768 -20.01 -26.24 -40.72
N GLY A 769 -19.78 -26.74 -39.50
CA GLY A 769 -18.44 -26.83 -38.90
C GLY A 769 -18.34 -26.78 -37.37
N ASN A 770 -17.55 -27.72 -36.81
CA ASN A 770 -17.04 -27.91 -35.44
C ASN A 770 -18.06 -27.95 -34.27
N ASP A 771 -18.20 -29.15 -33.69
CA ASP A 771 -19.02 -29.49 -32.50
C ASP A 771 -18.72 -28.66 -31.25
N PHE A 772 -17.57 -28.00 -31.17
CA PHE A 772 -17.15 -27.21 -30.00
C PHE A 772 -18.12 -26.07 -29.64
N GLY A 773 -18.73 -25.43 -30.65
CA GLY A 773 -19.70 -24.37 -30.38
C GLY A 773 -20.99 -24.89 -29.73
N ARG A 774 -21.40 -26.10 -30.09
CA ARG A 774 -22.55 -26.79 -29.50
C ARG A 774 -22.25 -27.23 -28.06
N GLU A 775 -21.03 -27.71 -27.81
CA GLU A 775 -20.55 -28.06 -26.46
C GLU A 775 -20.65 -26.86 -25.49
N ALA A 776 -20.29 -25.65 -25.95
CA ALA A 776 -20.45 -24.44 -25.14
C ALA A 776 -21.92 -24.14 -24.83
N ILE A 777 -22.82 -24.29 -25.81
CA ILE A 777 -24.26 -24.06 -25.62
C ILE A 777 -24.84 -25.06 -24.61
N ASP A 778 -24.48 -26.33 -24.71
CA ASP A 778 -24.96 -27.38 -23.81
C ASP A 778 -24.49 -27.14 -22.37
N GLU A 779 -23.24 -26.69 -22.19
CA GLU A 779 -22.70 -26.32 -20.88
C GLU A 779 -23.42 -25.07 -20.30
N ILE A 780 -23.69 -24.05 -21.13
CA ILE A 780 -24.46 -22.86 -20.70
C ILE A 780 -25.87 -23.27 -20.27
N LEU A 781 -26.56 -24.10 -21.05
CA LEU A 781 -27.91 -24.57 -20.72
C LEU A 781 -27.96 -25.33 -19.41
N LYS A 782 -27.00 -26.23 -19.18
CA LYS A 782 -26.89 -26.97 -17.92
C LYS A 782 -26.67 -26.01 -16.75
N PHE A 783 -25.75 -25.07 -16.89
CA PHE A 783 -25.44 -24.11 -15.85
C PHE A 783 -26.60 -23.16 -15.54
N MET A 784 -27.36 -22.73 -16.56
CA MET A 784 -28.58 -21.94 -16.39
C MET A 784 -29.63 -22.67 -15.55
N GLU A 785 -29.74 -23.99 -15.68
CA GLU A 785 -30.66 -24.79 -14.88
C GLU A 785 -30.18 -24.91 -13.43
N ASP A 786 -28.91 -25.25 -13.24
CA ASP A 786 -28.29 -25.45 -11.92
C ASP A 786 -28.22 -24.14 -11.10
N HIS A 787 -28.12 -22.98 -11.78
CA HIS A 787 -27.90 -21.67 -11.18
C HIS A 787 -28.96 -20.62 -11.56
N ARG A 788 -30.20 -21.06 -11.78
CA ARG A 788 -31.32 -20.22 -12.27
C ARG A 788 -31.56 -18.90 -11.50
N ARG A 789 -31.17 -18.83 -10.23
CA ARG A 789 -31.33 -17.66 -9.35
C ARG A 789 -30.02 -16.92 -9.04
N ASP A 790 -28.90 -17.50 -9.41
CA ASP A 790 -27.58 -16.99 -9.03
C ASP A 790 -26.87 -16.26 -10.19
N ILE A 791 -27.38 -16.32 -11.42
CA ILE A 791 -26.78 -15.65 -12.57
C ILE A 791 -27.84 -15.13 -13.55
N VAL A 792 -27.57 -13.97 -14.14
CA VAL A 792 -28.32 -13.44 -15.28
C VAL A 792 -27.48 -13.65 -16.53
N ILE A 793 -28.07 -14.20 -17.59
CA ILE A 793 -27.38 -14.42 -18.86
C ILE A 793 -28.13 -13.67 -19.94
N ILE A 794 -27.42 -12.80 -20.66
CA ILE A 794 -27.95 -11.97 -21.74
C ILE A 794 -27.29 -12.42 -23.04
N PHE A 795 -28.09 -12.91 -23.98
CA PHE A 795 -27.64 -13.28 -25.32
C PHE A 795 -27.95 -12.12 -26.29
N ALA A 796 -26.92 -11.55 -26.91
CA ALA A 796 -27.07 -10.43 -27.83
C ALA A 796 -26.72 -10.82 -29.27
N GLY A 797 -27.42 -10.21 -30.22
CA GLY A 797 -27.13 -10.40 -31.65
C GLY A 797 -28.14 -9.74 -32.58
N TYR A 798 -27.99 -10.00 -33.88
CA TYR A 798 -28.91 -9.52 -34.90
C TYR A 798 -30.20 -10.34 -34.92
N SER A 799 -31.33 -9.67 -35.16
CA SER A 799 -32.66 -10.28 -35.00
C SER A 799 -32.85 -11.52 -35.88
N LYS A 800 -32.40 -11.50 -37.15
CA LYS A 800 -32.58 -12.63 -38.07
C LYS A 800 -31.71 -13.83 -37.67
N GLU A 801 -30.47 -13.56 -37.30
CA GLU A 801 -29.45 -14.54 -36.93
C GLU A 801 -29.78 -15.19 -35.59
N MET A 802 -30.22 -14.40 -34.61
CA MET A 802 -30.67 -14.90 -33.30
C MET A 802 -31.96 -15.71 -33.41
N THR A 803 -32.87 -15.37 -34.32
CA THR A 803 -34.06 -16.19 -34.58
C THR A 803 -33.66 -17.59 -35.06
N LYS A 804 -32.67 -17.68 -35.96
CA LYS A 804 -32.11 -18.96 -36.40
C LYS A 804 -31.43 -19.70 -35.23
N PHE A 805 -30.60 -18.99 -34.44
CA PHE A 805 -29.93 -19.52 -33.26
C PHE A 805 -30.89 -20.20 -32.26
N LEU A 806 -32.05 -19.59 -32.00
CA LEU A 806 -33.05 -20.13 -31.08
C LEU A 806 -33.82 -21.34 -31.63
N GLN A 807 -34.00 -21.43 -32.95
CA GLN A 807 -34.68 -22.58 -33.59
C GLN A 807 -33.87 -23.89 -33.48
N ILE A 808 -32.56 -23.79 -33.29
CA ILE A 808 -31.65 -24.94 -33.27
C ILE A 808 -31.72 -25.72 -31.96
N ASN A 809 -31.98 -25.03 -30.84
CA ASN A 809 -32.14 -25.68 -29.54
C ASN A 809 -33.38 -25.13 -28.81
N PRO A 810 -34.53 -25.84 -28.88
CA PRO A 810 -35.75 -25.46 -28.18
C PRO A 810 -35.54 -25.25 -26.66
N GLY A 811 -34.53 -25.90 -26.09
CA GLY A 811 -34.13 -25.74 -24.69
C GLY A 811 -33.69 -24.32 -24.33
N LEU A 812 -33.07 -23.58 -25.26
CA LEU A 812 -32.72 -22.15 -25.07
C LEU A 812 -33.97 -21.27 -25.07
N ALA A 813 -34.84 -21.45 -26.06
CA ALA A 813 -36.06 -20.66 -26.21
C ALA A 813 -36.98 -20.77 -24.97
N SER A 814 -37.08 -21.97 -24.37
CA SER A 814 -37.88 -22.18 -23.16
C SER A 814 -37.32 -21.52 -21.89
N ARG A 815 -36.01 -21.26 -21.82
CA ARG A 815 -35.31 -20.75 -20.62
C ARG A 815 -35.06 -19.25 -20.66
N ILE A 816 -35.24 -18.61 -21.81
CA ILE A 816 -35.01 -17.19 -22.03
C ILE A 816 -36.33 -16.50 -22.42
N PRO A 817 -37.21 -16.21 -21.45
CA PRO A 817 -38.54 -15.66 -21.74
C PRO A 817 -38.52 -14.16 -22.05
N ASN A 818 -37.44 -13.45 -21.73
CA ASN A 818 -37.37 -12.00 -21.87
C ASN A 818 -36.67 -11.63 -23.18
N THR A 819 -37.32 -10.86 -24.03
CA THR A 819 -36.75 -10.39 -25.31
C THR A 819 -36.88 -8.88 -25.42
N PHE A 820 -35.76 -8.21 -25.68
CA PHE A 820 -35.65 -6.77 -25.84
C PHE A 820 -35.24 -6.43 -27.27
N ASN A 821 -36.07 -5.66 -27.96
CA ASN A 821 -35.87 -5.30 -29.37
C ASN A 821 -35.33 -3.88 -29.47
N PHE A 822 -34.07 -3.77 -29.88
CA PHE A 822 -33.36 -2.52 -30.10
C PHE A 822 -33.56 -2.05 -31.54
N GLU A 823 -34.40 -1.03 -31.67
CA GLU A 823 -34.71 -0.37 -32.94
C GLU A 823 -33.53 0.50 -33.40
N ASP A 824 -33.45 0.75 -34.71
CA ASP A 824 -32.50 1.72 -35.24
C ASP A 824 -32.86 3.12 -34.77
N TYR A 825 -31.85 3.94 -34.51
CA TYR A 825 -32.05 5.34 -34.17
C TYR A 825 -32.51 6.12 -35.40
N THR A 826 -33.41 7.06 -35.16
CA THR A 826 -33.77 8.08 -36.16
C THR A 826 -32.58 8.99 -36.45
N ALA A 827 -32.58 9.65 -37.62
CA ALA A 827 -31.54 10.62 -37.97
C ALA A 827 -31.36 11.73 -36.92
N GLN A 828 -32.48 12.17 -36.32
CA GLN A 828 -32.48 13.14 -35.24
C GLN A 828 -31.76 12.61 -34.00
N GLU A 829 -32.10 11.41 -33.54
CA GLU A 829 -31.45 10.77 -32.40
C GLU A 829 -29.96 10.52 -32.66
N ILE A 830 -29.59 10.09 -33.87
CA ILE A 830 -28.19 9.93 -34.28
C ILE A 830 -27.43 11.25 -34.16
N SER A 831 -28.00 12.37 -34.63
CA SER A 831 -27.35 13.67 -34.50
C SER A 831 -27.18 14.11 -33.04
N GLN A 832 -28.16 13.80 -32.17
CA GLN A 832 -28.08 14.09 -30.75
C GLN A 832 -26.99 13.24 -30.06
N ILE A 833 -26.91 11.94 -30.38
CA ILE A 833 -25.88 11.02 -29.86
C ILE A 833 -24.49 11.50 -30.29
N GLY A 834 -24.34 11.87 -31.55
CA GLY A 834 -23.09 12.39 -32.08
C GLY A 834 -22.66 13.69 -31.41
N LEU A 835 -23.60 14.62 -31.21
CA LEU A 835 -23.32 15.89 -30.56
C LEU A 835 -22.93 15.70 -29.09
N LEU A 836 -23.60 14.78 -28.38
CA LEU A 836 -23.23 14.40 -27.02
C LEU A 836 -21.77 13.92 -26.96
N GLY A 837 -21.36 13.05 -27.88
CA GLY A 837 -19.98 12.56 -27.94
C GLY A 837 -18.93 13.65 -28.24
N ILE A 838 -19.27 14.65 -29.06
CA ILE A 838 -18.40 15.81 -29.33
C ILE A 838 -18.25 16.67 -28.07
N LYS A 839 -19.36 16.93 -27.35
CA LYS A 839 -19.36 17.72 -26.11
C LYS A 839 -18.62 17.03 -24.96
N GLU A 840 -18.79 15.72 -24.79
CA GLU A 840 -18.07 14.93 -23.78
C GLU A 840 -16.55 14.99 -23.95
N GLN A 841 -16.07 15.16 -25.19
CA GLN A 841 -14.65 15.31 -25.51
C GLN A 841 -14.14 16.76 -25.36
N GLY A 842 -15.00 17.71 -24.96
CA GLY A 842 -14.63 19.10 -24.71
C GLY A 842 -14.53 19.97 -25.97
N TYR A 843 -15.00 19.49 -27.13
CA TYR A 843 -15.00 20.27 -28.37
C TYR A 843 -16.15 21.28 -28.41
N ILE A 844 -15.88 22.44 -29.01
CA ILE A 844 -16.86 23.51 -29.24
C ILE A 844 -17.30 23.44 -30.69
N ILE A 845 -18.61 23.42 -30.94
CA ILE A 845 -19.18 23.30 -32.28
C ILE A 845 -20.52 24.06 -32.39
N ASP A 846 -20.85 24.53 -33.60
CA ASP A 846 -22.21 24.98 -33.91
C ASP A 846 -23.17 23.77 -33.95
N GLU A 847 -23.91 23.60 -32.85
CA GLU A 847 -24.81 22.47 -32.63
C GLU A 847 -25.91 22.35 -33.70
N ASN A 848 -26.43 23.49 -34.17
CA ASN A 848 -27.50 23.51 -35.16
C ASN A 848 -26.98 23.08 -36.52
N HIS A 849 -25.81 23.61 -36.92
CA HIS A 849 -25.20 23.28 -38.20
C HIS A 849 -24.72 21.82 -38.24
N TYR A 850 -24.12 21.32 -37.16
CA TYR A 850 -23.76 19.92 -37.01
C TYR A 850 -24.99 19.00 -37.14
N SER A 851 -26.05 19.32 -36.41
CA SER A 851 -27.27 18.48 -36.40
C SER A 851 -27.89 18.36 -37.79
N GLN A 852 -27.98 19.47 -38.55
CA GLN A 852 -28.51 19.46 -39.91
C GLN A 852 -27.68 18.60 -40.86
N ILE A 853 -26.35 18.70 -40.79
CA ILE A 853 -25.42 17.94 -41.65
C ILE A 853 -25.51 16.45 -41.37
N ILE A 854 -25.44 16.06 -40.09
CA ILE A 854 -25.48 14.66 -39.68
C ILE A 854 -26.83 14.02 -40.00
N GLN A 855 -27.93 14.71 -39.75
CA GLN A 855 -29.27 14.20 -40.07
C GLN A 855 -29.40 13.90 -41.56
N LYS A 856 -28.96 14.83 -42.42
CA LYS A 856 -28.99 14.65 -43.87
C LYS A 856 -28.09 13.49 -44.31
N ALA A 857 -26.85 13.45 -43.83
CA ALA A 857 -25.90 12.40 -44.19
C ALA A 857 -26.39 11.00 -43.77
N TYR A 858 -27.04 10.88 -42.60
CA TYR A 858 -27.59 9.60 -42.15
C TYR A 858 -28.81 9.17 -42.97
N GLN A 859 -29.69 10.11 -43.35
CA GLN A 859 -30.86 9.83 -44.20
C GLN A 859 -30.48 9.38 -45.62
N GLU A 860 -29.38 9.91 -46.16
CA GLU A 860 -28.86 9.55 -47.47
C GLU A 860 -28.00 8.26 -47.45
N SER A 861 -27.65 7.77 -46.26
CA SER A 861 -26.84 6.56 -46.04
C SER A 861 -27.67 5.27 -46.08
N ASN A 862 -27.10 4.21 -46.65
CA ASN A 862 -27.64 2.84 -46.52
C ASN A 862 -27.06 2.08 -45.29
N ASP A 863 -26.12 2.69 -44.55
CA ASP A 863 -25.47 2.09 -43.38
C ASP A 863 -26.27 2.35 -42.10
N GLN A 864 -26.86 1.28 -41.56
CA GLN A 864 -27.63 1.27 -40.30
C GLN A 864 -26.80 0.77 -39.12
N SER A 865 -25.49 1.04 -39.09
CA SER A 865 -24.63 0.71 -37.94
C SER A 865 -24.74 1.72 -36.78
N ASN A 866 -25.67 2.68 -36.87
CA ASN A 866 -26.15 3.52 -35.77
C ASN A 866 -25.03 4.24 -35.00
N GLY A 867 -24.87 3.95 -33.71
CA GLY A 867 -23.82 4.50 -32.85
C GLY A 867 -22.39 4.29 -33.40
N ARG A 868 -22.15 3.20 -34.15
CA ARG A 868 -20.87 2.98 -34.83
C ARG A 868 -20.70 3.95 -36.01
N TRP A 869 -21.75 4.17 -36.79
CA TRP A 869 -21.76 5.12 -37.92
C TRP A 869 -21.42 6.54 -37.45
N ILE A 870 -22.12 7.05 -36.43
CA ILE A 870 -21.91 8.43 -35.95
C ILE A 870 -20.56 8.62 -35.27
N ARG A 871 -20.05 7.59 -34.59
CA ARG A 871 -18.69 7.61 -34.05
C ARG A 871 -17.67 7.75 -35.17
N ASN A 872 -17.81 6.99 -36.26
CA ASN A 872 -16.90 7.09 -37.41
C ASN A 872 -16.96 8.47 -38.07
N MET A 873 -18.17 9.05 -38.20
CA MET A 873 -18.36 10.41 -38.71
C MET A 873 -17.69 11.46 -37.80
N ASN A 874 -17.85 11.36 -36.49
CA ASN A 874 -17.20 12.27 -35.53
C ASN A 874 -15.67 12.15 -35.58
N GLU A 875 -15.13 10.93 -35.66
CA GLU A 875 -13.69 10.71 -35.81
C GLU A 875 -13.16 11.32 -37.11
N GLN A 876 -13.92 11.26 -38.21
CA GLN A 876 -13.57 11.95 -39.46
C GLN A 876 -13.59 13.48 -39.29
N LEU A 877 -14.63 14.03 -38.64
CA LEU A 877 -14.75 15.46 -38.38
C LEU A 877 -13.57 15.99 -37.53
N ILE A 878 -13.18 15.25 -36.48
CA ILE A 878 -12.02 15.58 -35.64
C ILE A 878 -10.74 15.55 -36.47
N ARG A 879 -10.55 14.55 -37.35
CA ARG A 879 -9.40 14.49 -38.27
C ARG A 879 -9.32 15.71 -39.19
N LEU A 880 -10.45 16.16 -39.74
CA LEU A 880 -10.51 17.35 -40.59
C LEU A 880 -10.10 18.61 -39.82
N MET A 881 -10.66 18.80 -38.62
CA MET A 881 -10.29 19.88 -37.72
C MET A 881 -8.79 19.85 -37.37
N SER A 882 -8.24 18.68 -36.98
CA SER A 882 -6.81 18.53 -36.69
C SER A 882 -5.92 18.89 -37.87
N SER A 883 -6.32 18.49 -39.09
CA SER A 883 -5.60 18.86 -40.31
C SER A 883 -5.62 20.37 -40.56
N ARG A 884 -6.76 21.03 -40.36
CA ARG A 884 -6.88 22.50 -40.47
C ARG A 884 -5.98 23.20 -39.45
N ILE A 885 -6.00 22.78 -38.18
CA ILE A 885 -5.19 23.37 -37.11
C ILE A 885 -3.69 23.26 -37.44
N ALA A 886 -3.24 22.08 -37.89
CA ALA A 886 -1.85 21.86 -38.27
C ALA A 886 -1.39 22.72 -39.47
N GLN A 887 -2.29 22.99 -40.42
CA GLN A 887 -1.99 23.83 -41.59
C GLN A 887 -2.02 25.33 -41.28
N THR A 888 -2.87 25.75 -40.35
CA THR A 888 -3.09 27.17 -40.02
C THR A 888 -2.28 27.66 -38.82
N ASN A 889 -1.61 26.77 -38.08
CA ASN A 889 -0.94 27.07 -36.81
C ASN A 889 -1.86 27.82 -35.82
N SER A 890 -3.13 27.40 -35.77
CA SER A 890 -4.13 27.99 -34.88
C SER A 890 -3.82 27.70 -33.40
N ASN A 891 -3.95 28.71 -32.54
CA ASN A 891 -3.87 28.55 -31.08
C ASN A 891 -5.19 28.01 -30.48
N ASP A 892 -6.29 28.04 -31.23
CA ASP A 892 -7.55 27.39 -30.83
C ASP A 892 -7.56 25.94 -31.31
N LEU A 893 -7.46 25.03 -30.34
CA LEU A 893 -7.32 23.59 -30.56
C LEU A 893 -8.63 22.80 -30.44
N ASN A 894 -9.71 23.44 -29.97
CA ASN A 894 -10.93 22.75 -29.54
C ASN A 894 -12.19 23.18 -30.32
N THR A 895 -12.11 24.22 -31.15
CA THR A 895 -13.27 24.68 -31.94
C THR A 895 -13.34 24.00 -33.31
N ILE A 896 -14.43 23.26 -33.54
CA ILE A 896 -14.84 22.73 -34.86
C ILE A 896 -15.61 23.82 -35.61
N THR A 897 -15.13 24.18 -36.79
CA THR A 897 -15.67 25.30 -37.57
C THR A 897 -16.67 24.85 -38.64
N ALA A 898 -17.39 25.82 -39.19
CA ALA A 898 -18.27 25.60 -40.34
C ALA A 898 -17.53 25.10 -41.59
N GLU A 899 -16.22 25.35 -41.71
CA GLU A 899 -15.40 24.81 -42.80
C GLU A 899 -15.18 23.30 -42.63
N ASP A 900 -14.81 22.86 -41.43
CA ASP A 900 -14.60 21.43 -41.10
C ASP A 900 -15.88 20.62 -41.37
N LEU A 901 -17.03 21.18 -40.95
CA LEU A 901 -18.36 20.61 -41.19
C LEU A 901 -18.71 20.50 -42.68
N LYS A 902 -18.36 21.49 -43.49
CA LYS A 902 -18.59 21.45 -44.94
C LYS A 902 -17.70 20.43 -45.65
N GLN A 903 -16.49 20.20 -45.14
CA GLN A 903 -15.57 19.22 -45.70
C GLN A 903 -16.02 17.79 -45.42
N LEU A 904 -16.71 17.55 -44.28
CA LEU A 904 -17.26 16.25 -43.92
C LEU A 904 -18.22 15.67 -44.98
N LEU A 905 -18.91 16.52 -45.75
CA LEU A 905 -19.85 16.11 -46.80
C LEU A 905 -19.21 15.89 -48.19
N LYS A 906 -17.90 16.16 -48.34
CA LYS A 906 -17.18 16.07 -49.62
C LYS A 906 -16.34 14.81 -49.78
N GLY A 907 -16.14 14.05 -48.70
CA GLY A 907 -15.51 12.72 -48.71
C GLY A 907 -16.56 11.64 -48.55
#